data_AF-A0A0K0D5M8-F1
#
_entry.id   AF-A0A0K0D5M8-F1
#
_cell.length_a   1.000
_cell.length_b   1.000
_cell.length_c   1.000
_cell.angle_alpha   90.00
_cell.angle_beta   90.00
_cell.angle_gamma   90.00
#
_symmetry.space_group_name_H-M   'P 1'
#
loop_
_entity.id
_entity.type
_entity.pdbx_description
1 polymer ?
#
loop_
_entity_poly.entity_id
_entity_poly.type
_entity_poly.pdbx_seq_one_letter_code
_entity_poly.pdbx_strand_id
1 'polypeptide(L)'
;MLCALQELELRASFSSQVSYLVDMLKEPDFTENRFNTQWLDNRIANKVLQKAPLPKHEMIAVSSAVIGHARVTTAFNNFKNAVERGQVLPTKDLTETFLFDLVKDMNIYKVTVTRSGPLNYIVTLNGGKTQVEIRLLGDGSLLVTHQERSYTCNLEETSDKFKVTIGRSIVVFEKDNDPTILKSPYTGKLLTYKKANREWVGVGSVYASVESMKLVFNVEVKKAPGRLEHVAKEGDLLYPGSVIARLVDQKDGEKYKPKPFLETFPEWAEFSENERVLPETKRHNICFDMCMNVLNGSIPPGADFCMTDLVDELFSYLESPTLPHALFKQALSSMVNRLPEKFSSRIKDTVQVESMRNFALVKSILDEYFGSLSHTEWETAKAVCNMVYHICERFENGILSNTSYVLNSLLSEYKQCEKFFEGRVYDDAVALLNDEFGSDKDRVVAMIYSHTQLKGKNKLMLALFKAIEQRGAHLVAPLIENLREIGNMFHTDEIVWDMEKVSLAERDSKEVLSVNEAVSKLRSIFAQMVDSGMSPKDMLNASPWIHKVIHEFFFDEKLADFAIRAYIGLHFAVDDVTCSALSCANHDAQVYDFFVDNSNLVHYMISPSVDSNQYLSIIKLSVNQDNFAQAITHENLINSLVSKFSECGIKSNGIRSQLRVTLLVNVVQKTTLAESKKGYREAQLEELPFHSDYDDLIVAEAENASIVIRNALAKKLVAVDIITHVLVCSPYKPLTQVDLLGAERLELWRLPKESRLVSDRLSNLNVFKYDDPDKHFSRLFVRQILEIPIRSADEGLDIVGSTVSAQLDSACGAINVSMRKFKKNIFVSNHVFMYVTFPKMPVTFTVEHQNVLDFLFEEAIKEQRDVLYKHHVTEVEIVFTKLSENGGVRQLWRRRIKFLDETGVTPEFGIYDEYKTIIFPQKLSHLLYKSKLEPHTKIKKIEKKRSSTRANGTTYVYDYPTLIGRACLEEWKKLQDRCEGVVEGCERNLFQ
;
A
#
# COMPACT_ATOMS: atom_id res chain seq x y z
N MET A 1 40.25 19.29 48.43
CA MET A 1 38.86 19.58 48.87
C MET A 1 37.93 19.83 47.70
N LEU A 2 38.23 20.77 46.79
CA LEU A 2 37.38 21.02 45.61
C LEU A 2 37.15 19.74 44.78
N CYS A 3 38.21 18.96 44.50
CA CYS A 3 38.10 17.67 43.79
C CYS A 3 37.23 16.67 44.55
N ALA A 4 37.42 16.52 45.87
CA ALA A 4 36.62 15.62 46.69
C ALA A 4 35.14 16.03 46.76
N LEU A 5 34.83 17.33 46.86
CA LEU A 5 33.45 17.84 46.80
C LEU A 5 32.83 17.70 45.41
N GLN A 6 33.65 17.75 44.36
CA GLN A 6 33.22 17.46 43.00
C GLN A 6 32.94 15.97 42.80
N GLU A 7 33.67 15.08 43.44
CA GLU A 7 33.46 13.62 43.38
C GLU A 7 32.36 13.12 44.35
N LEU A 8 31.86 13.98 45.25
CA LEU A 8 30.88 13.62 46.26
C LEU A 8 29.45 13.62 45.67
N GLU A 9 28.91 12.44 45.40
CA GLU A 9 27.49 12.25 45.06
C GLU A 9 26.66 11.99 46.32
N LEU A 10 25.85 12.98 46.72
CA LEU A 10 24.88 12.84 47.82
C LEU A 10 23.46 12.74 47.28
N ARG A 11 22.88 11.54 47.33
CA ARG A 11 21.44 11.33 47.11
C ARG A 11 20.72 11.47 48.45
N ALA A 12 20.19 12.66 48.73
CA ALA A 12 19.42 12.94 49.95
C ALA A 12 18.08 13.61 49.60
N SER A 13 17.05 13.37 50.42
CA SER A 13 15.73 14.01 50.29
C SER A 13 15.74 15.51 50.62
N PHE A 14 16.83 16.03 51.19
CA PHE A 14 17.06 17.45 51.45
C PHE A 14 18.05 18.05 50.45
N SER A 15 17.91 19.35 50.15
CA SER A 15 18.81 20.07 49.25
C SER A 15 20.22 20.13 49.84
N SER A 16 21.17 19.45 49.21
CA SER A 16 22.58 19.46 49.58
C SER A 16 23.22 20.83 49.32
N GLN A 17 24.06 21.32 50.25
CA GLN A 17 24.82 22.56 50.05
C GLN A 17 26.14 22.37 49.28
N VAL A 18 26.44 21.16 48.78
CA VAL A 18 27.71 20.86 48.09
C VAL A 18 27.93 21.76 46.88
N SER A 19 26.89 22.05 46.11
CA SER A 19 26.97 22.91 44.93
C SER A 19 27.33 24.36 45.30
N TYR A 20 26.72 24.89 46.38
CA TYR A 20 27.04 26.19 46.95
C TYR A 20 28.49 26.25 47.47
N LEU A 21 28.96 25.19 48.14
CA LEU A 21 30.33 25.10 48.62
C LEU A 21 31.34 25.11 47.47
N VAL A 22 31.10 24.37 46.39
CA VAL A 22 32.00 24.33 45.22
C VAL A 22 32.14 25.72 44.59
N ASP A 23 31.05 26.49 44.48
CA ASP A 23 31.09 27.84 43.92
C ASP A 23 31.72 28.85 44.89
N MET A 24 31.41 28.75 46.19
CA MET A 24 32.03 29.57 47.24
C MET A 24 33.55 29.41 47.26
N LEU A 25 34.07 28.18 47.11
CA LEU A 25 35.50 27.88 47.11
C LEU A 25 36.25 28.39 45.87
N LYS A 26 35.54 28.73 44.79
CA LYS A 26 36.12 29.28 43.55
C LYS A 26 36.17 30.80 43.52
N GLU A 27 35.55 31.48 44.47
CA GLU A 27 35.49 32.94 44.44
C GLU A 27 36.83 33.59 44.80
N PRO A 28 37.14 34.76 44.20
CA PRO A 28 38.37 35.51 44.48
C PRO A 28 38.55 35.77 45.98
N ASP A 29 37.46 36.08 46.69
CA ASP A 29 37.52 36.36 48.12
C ASP A 29 37.94 35.15 48.95
N PHE A 30 37.61 33.93 48.50
CA PHE A 30 38.10 32.70 49.14
C PHE A 30 39.51 32.34 48.67
N THR A 31 39.79 32.42 47.36
CA THR A 31 41.09 32.02 46.78
C THR A 31 42.22 32.97 47.15
N GLU A 32 41.92 34.25 47.33
CA GLU A 32 42.87 35.31 47.72
C GLU A 32 42.83 35.58 49.23
N ASN A 33 42.12 34.74 50.01
CA ASN A 33 42.01 34.82 51.45
C ASN A 33 41.49 36.18 51.98
N ARG A 34 40.54 36.79 51.26
CA ARG A 34 39.87 38.06 51.60
C ARG A 34 38.50 37.84 52.24
N PHE A 35 38.41 36.98 53.24
CA PHE A 35 37.16 36.71 53.97
C PHE A 35 37.34 36.92 55.48
N ASN A 36 36.25 37.24 56.16
CA ASN A 36 36.19 37.38 57.62
C ASN A 36 35.01 36.58 58.18
N THR A 37 34.81 36.62 59.50
CA THR A 37 33.73 35.87 60.18
C THR A 37 32.32 36.26 59.73
N GLN A 38 32.12 37.45 59.15
CA GLN A 38 30.84 37.93 58.64
C GLN A 38 30.66 37.70 57.13
N TRP A 39 31.67 37.17 56.43
CA TRP A 39 31.65 37.05 54.97
C TRP A 39 30.54 36.12 54.47
N LEU A 40 30.37 34.97 55.12
CA LEU A 40 29.30 34.03 54.78
C LEU A 40 27.91 34.62 55.09
N ASP A 41 27.76 35.29 56.24
CA ASP A 41 26.52 35.94 56.64
C ASP A 41 26.13 37.05 55.66
N ASN A 42 27.09 37.85 55.22
CA ASN A 42 26.88 38.89 54.22
C ASN A 42 26.49 38.29 52.86
N ARG A 43 27.06 37.15 52.45
CA ARG A 43 26.63 36.46 51.22
C ARG A 43 25.21 35.94 51.29
N ILE A 44 24.80 35.40 52.44
CA ILE A 44 23.43 34.93 52.68
C ILE A 44 22.46 36.12 52.69
N ALA A 45 22.81 37.21 53.39
CA ALA A 45 22.01 38.43 53.45
C ALA A 45 21.83 39.08 52.07
N ASN A 46 22.89 39.09 51.25
CA ASN A 46 22.88 39.61 49.88
C ASN A 46 22.23 38.66 48.87
N LYS A 47 21.75 37.47 49.30
CA LYS A 47 21.14 36.46 48.43
C LYS A 47 21.99 36.16 47.20
N VAL A 48 23.31 36.04 47.38
CA VAL A 48 24.22 35.70 46.27
C VAL A 48 23.82 34.35 45.72
N LEU A 49 23.14 34.38 44.56
CA LEU A 49 22.62 33.20 43.89
C LEU A 49 23.77 32.37 43.32
N GLN A 50 23.60 31.06 43.35
CA GLN A 50 24.49 30.14 42.67
C GLN A 50 24.55 30.49 41.17
N LYS A 51 25.75 30.53 40.56
CA LYS A 51 25.85 30.71 39.10
C LYS A 51 25.14 29.54 38.43
N ALA A 52 24.23 29.84 37.51
CA ALA A 52 23.55 28.81 36.71
C ALA A 52 24.63 27.99 35.98
N PRO A 53 24.74 26.68 36.26
CA PRO A 53 25.88 25.88 35.79
C PRO A 53 25.81 25.52 34.30
N LEU A 54 24.68 25.81 33.63
CA LEU A 54 24.46 25.55 32.20
C LEU A 54 23.87 26.78 31.50
N PRO A 55 24.20 27.02 30.21
CA PRO A 55 23.53 28.00 29.36
C PRO A 55 22.01 27.79 29.32
N LYS A 56 21.25 28.87 29.11
CA LYS A 56 19.77 28.83 29.10
C LYS A 56 19.21 27.89 28.03
N HIS A 57 19.76 27.90 26.81
CA HIS A 57 19.31 27.04 25.72
C HIS A 57 19.46 25.54 26.05
N GLU A 58 20.61 25.15 26.63
CA GLU A 58 20.96 23.78 26.98
C GLU A 58 20.13 23.29 28.18
N MET A 59 20.00 24.15 29.19
CA MET A 59 19.14 23.88 30.36
C MET A 59 17.69 23.62 29.95
N ILE A 60 17.11 24.45 29.06
CA ILE A 60 15.74 24.26 28.59
C ILE A 60 15.64 22.99 27.73
N ALA A 61 16.54 22.77 26.78
CA ALA A 61 16.52 21.59 25.90
C ALA A 61 16.54 20.27 26.70
N VAL A 62 17.53 20.10 27.58
CA VAL A 62 17.70 18.87 28.40
C VAL A 62 16.51 18.68 29.34
N SER A 63 16.07 19.74 30.03
CA SER A 63 14.95 19.64 30.98
C SER A 63 13.63 19.31 30.29
N SER A 64 13.35 19.94 29.15
CA SER A 64 12.16 19.65 28.34
C SER A 64 12.17 18.21 27.85
N ALA A 65 13.31 17.71 27.34
CA ALA A 65 13.41 16.34 26.86
C ALA A 65 13.20 15.31 27.98
N VAL A 66 13.78 15.52 29.17
CA VAL A 66 13.58 14.64 30.34
C VAL A 66 12.12 14.60 30.80
N ILE A 67 11.46 15.77 30.88
CA ILE A 67 10.04 15.85 31.26
C ILE A 67 9.16 15.20 30.18
N GLY A 68 9.46 15.45 28.90
CA GLY A 68 8.78 14.80 27.78
C GLY A 68 8.91 13.29 27.81
N HIS A 69 10.12 12.77 28.03
CA HIS A 69 10.39 11.34 28.19
C HIS A 69 9.52 10.72 29.31
N ALA A 70 9.51 11.33 30.51
CA ALA A 70 8.71 10.82 31.63
C ALA A 70 7.21 10.75 31.29
N ARG A 71 6.68 11.77 30.59
CA ARG A 71 5.27 11.82 30.16
C ARG A 71 4.93 10.78 29.11
N VAL A 72 5.78 10.63 28.09
CA VAL A 72 5.63 9.57 27.06
C VAL A 72 5.65 8.20 27.73
N THR A 73 6.63 7.95 28.59
CA THR A 73 6.74 6.68 29.33
C THR A 73 5.50 6.41 30.19
N THR A 74 4.96 7.42 30.86
CA THR A 74 3.72 7.28 31.65
C THR A 74 2.51 6.99 30.76
N ALA A 75 2.37 7.67 29.62
CA ALA A 75 1.28 7.42 28.68
C ALA A 75 1.31 5.99 28.14
N PHE A 76 2.46 5.52 27.64
CA PHE A 76 2.62 4.16 27.13
C PHE A 76 2.43 3.11 28.24
N ASN A 77 2.96 3.33 29.45
CA ASN A 77 2.75 2.43 30.59
C ASN A 77 1.29 2.36 31.04
N ASN A 78 0.55 3.48 31.00
CA ASN A 78 -0.88 3.48 31.32
C ASN A 78 -1.67 2.62 30.34
N PHE A 79 -1.36 2.69 29.05
CA PHE A 79 -1.95 1.81 28.03
C PHE A 79 -1.56 0.35 28.24
N LYS A 80 -0.27 0.07 28.47
CA LYS A 80 0.22 -1.28 28.77
C LYS A 80 -0.54 -1.90 29.94
N ASN A 81 -0.62 -1.20 31.07
CA ASN A 81 -1.31 -1.65 32.27
C ASN A 81 -2.82 -1.87 32.02
N ALA A 82 -3.43 -1.11 31.11
CA ALA A 82 -4.83 -1.31 30.75
C ALA A 82 -5.01 -2.58 29.89
N VAL A 83 -4.16 -2.78 28.89
CA VAL A 83 -4.15 -4.01 28.06
C VAL A 83 -3.87 -5.25 28.90
N GLU A 84 -2.97 -5.18 29.89
CA GLU A 84 -2.73 -6.24 30.87
C GLU A 84 -3.98 -6.61 31.68
N ARG A 85 -4.84 -5.63 31.97
CA ARG A 85 -6.14 -5.84 32.63
C ARG A 85 -7.25 -6.23 31.66
N GLY A 86 -6.95 -6.44 30.38
CA GLY A 86 -7.95 -6.73 29.34
C GLY A 86 -8.83 -5.53 28.96
N GLN A 87 -8.40 -4.31 29.27
CA GLN A 87 -9.14 -3.08 28.97
C GLN A 87 -8.65 -2.49 27.64
N VAL A 88 -9.58 -2.21 26.73
CA VAL A 88 -9.30 -1.48 25.49
C VAL A 88 -9.52 0.02 25.74
N LEU A 89 -8.44 0.80 25.70
CA LEU A 89 -8.50 2.25 25.86
C LEU A 89 -8.66 2.99 24.52
N PRO A 90 -9.34 4.15 24.50
CA PRO A 90 -9.36 5.03 23.34
C PRO A 90 -7.96 5.53 22.97
N THR A 91 -7.61 5.56 21.69
CA THR A 91 -6.24 5.87 21.19
C THR A 91 -5.78 7.33 21.36
N LYS A 92 -6.64 8.24 21.84
CA LYS A 92 -6.32 9.68 21.92
C LYS A 92 -5.21 10.02 22.91
N ASP A 93 -5.09 9.25 23.98
CA ASP A 93 -4.12 9.49 25.06
C ASP A 93 -2.76 8.80 24.80
N LEU A 94 -2.66 8.00 23.73
CA LEU A 94 -1.43 7.33 23.30
C LEU A 94 -0.69 8.24 22.30
N THR A 95 0.11 9.16 22.83
CA THR A 95 0.84 10.17 22.05
C THR A 95 2.31 10.24 22.45
N GLU A 96 3.16 10.51 21.46
CA GLU A 96 4.58 10.82 21.66
C GLU A 96 4.86 12.33 21.75
N THR A 97 3.84 13.16 21.56
CA THR A 97 3.97 14.62 21.58
C THR A 97 3.26 15.23 22.78
N PHE A 98 3.99 16.01 23.57
CA PHE A 98 3.48 16.74 24.72
C PHE A 98 3.83 18.22 24.64
N LEU A 99 2.82 19.06 24.89
CA LEU A 99 2.98 20.50 25.07
C LEU A 99 2.90 20.83 26.56
N PHE A 100 3.84 21.64 27.06
CA PHE A 100 3.79 22.14 28.42
C PHE A 100 4.61 23.41 28.62
N ASP A 101 4.30 24.09 29.73
CA ASP A 101 4.91 25.36 30.09
C ASP A 101 5.94 25.13 31.21
N LEU A 102 7.14 25.66 31.01
CA LEU A 102 8.19 25.73 32.01
C LEU A 102 8.35 27.17 32.48
N VAL A 103 8.15 27.45 33.76
CA VAL A 103 8.33 28.80 34.30
C VAL A 103 9.65 28.89 35.06
N LYS A 104 10.53 29.80 34.61
CA LYS A 104 11.81 30.09 35.26
C LYS A 104 12.26 31.52 34.98
N ASP A 105 12.81 32.19 36.01
CA ASP A 105 13.34 33.55 35.94
C ASP A 105 12.35 34.56 35.33
N MET A 106 11.07 34.49 35.75
CA MET A 106 9.96 35.31 35.24
C MET A 106 9.61 35.12 33.75
N ASN A 107 10.13 34.07 33.11
CA ASN A 107 9.80 33.71 31.73
C ASN A 107 9.01 32.39 31.68
N ILE A 108 7.99 32.35 30.82
CA ILE A 108 7.22 31.14 30.48
C ILE A 108 7.75 30.59 29.16
N TYR A 109 8.37 29.42 29.19
CA TYR A 109 8.82 28.70 28.01
C TYR A 109 7.77 27.67 27.61
N LYS A 110 7.03 27.93 26.53
CA LYS A 110 6.04 27.02 25.98
C LYS A 110 6.73 26.02 25.05
N VAL A 111 6.98 24.81 25.55
CA VAL A 111 7.77 23.81 24.84
C VAL A 111 6.89 22.69 24.31
N THR A 112 7.11 22.32 23.06
CA THR A 112 6.55 21.09 22.47
C THR A 112 7.66 20.07 22.37
N VAL A 113 7.47 18.91 22.98
CA VAL A 113 8.43 17.81 22.95
C VAL A 113 7.80 16.61 22.24
N THR A 114 8.48 16.10 21.21
CA THR A 114 8.03 14.94 20.43
C THR A 114 9.10 13.86 20.44
N ARG A 115 8.74 12.62 20.81
CA ARG A 115 9.61 11.46 20.60
C ARG A 115 9.64 11.14 19.09
N SER A 116 10.83 11.21 18.50
CA SER A 116 11.09 11.00 17.06
C SER A 116 11.70 9.64 16.73
N GLY A 117 12.07 8.89 17.76
CA GLY A 117 12.55 7.51 17.71
C GLY A 117 12.74 7.00 19.14
N PRO A 118 13.17 5.75 19.35
CA PRO A 118 13.26 5.15 20.69
C PRO A 118 14.06 5.98 21.71
N LEU A 119 15.15 6.59 21.26
CA LEU A 119 16.07 7.39 22.09
C LEU A 119 16.01 8.89 21.77
N ASN A 120 15.40 9.29 20.66
CA ASN A 120 15.55 10.63 20.10
C ASN A 120 14.32 11.51 20.35
N TYR A 121 14.51 12.68 20.93
CA TYR A 121 13.47 13.66 21.24
C TYR A 121 13.74 14.98 20.52
N ILE A 122 12.70 15.55 19.91
CA ILE A 122 12.73 16.87 19.30
C ILE A 122 12.03 17.84 20.23
N VAL A 123 12.74 18.88 20.66
CA VAL A 123 12.21 19.98 21.46
C VAL A 123 12.01 21.19 20.56
N THR A 124 10.79 21.74 20.57
CA THR A 124 10.41 22.92 19.78
C THR A 124 9.97 24.05 20.71
N LEU A 125 10.47 25.26 20.49
CA LEU A 125 10.11 26.49 21.20
C LEU A 125 10.11 27.66 20.22
N ASN A 126 8.98 28.36 20.10
CA ASN A 126 8.84 29.57 19.26
C ASN A 126 9.30 29.41 17.80
N GLY A 127 9.26 28.19 17.25
CA GLY A 127 9.72 27.88 15.89
C GLY A 127 11.15 27.33 15.80
N GLY A 128 11.99 27.54 16.82
CA GLY A 128 13.30 26.89 16.93
C GLY A 128 13.19 25.42 17.33
N LYS A 129 14.07 24.56 16.82
CA LYS A 129 14.05 23.10 17.05
C LYS A 129 15.43 22.59 17.46
N THR A 130 15.47 21.63 18.38
CA THR A 130 16.71 20.92 18.75
C THR A 130 16.45 19.44 19.01
N GLN A 131 17.43 18.59 18.71
CA GLN A 131 17.39 17.16 19.03
C GLN A 131 18.13 16.86 20.33
N VAL A 132 17.59 15.94 21.12
CA VAL A 132 18.16 15.45 22.37
C VAL A 132 18.03 13.93 22.39
N GLU A 133 19.13 13.22 22.65
CA GLU A 133 19.15 11.77 22.80
C GLU A 133 19.06 11.40 24.29
N ILE A 134 18.22 10.44 24.65
CA ILE A 134 18.02 9.96 26.02
C ILE A 134 18.24 8.45 26.06
N ARG A 135 19.12 7.99 26.96
CA ARG A 135 19.35 6.57 27.24
C ARG A 135 19.12 6.28 28.72
N LEU A 136 18.48 5.15 29.03
CA LEU A 136 18.31 4.69 30.41
C LEU A 136 19.58 3.98 30.89
N LEU A 137 20.08 4.35 32.06
CA LEU A 137 21.18 3.67 32.75
C LEU A 137 20.65 2.62 33.72
N GLY A 138 21.48 1.62 34.05
CA GLY A 138 21.07 0.49 34.91
C GLY A 138 20.70 0.87 36.34
N ASP A 139 21.04 2.07 36.80
CA ASP A 139 20.67 2.62 38.12
C ASP A 139 19.36 3.42 38.11
N GLY A 140 18.65 3.44 36.98
CA GLY A 140 17.39 4.17 36.79
C GLY A 140 17.56 5.65 36.42
N SER A 141 18.80 6.15 36.31
CA SER A 141 19.07 7.51 35.83
C SER A 141 19.06 7.60 34.30
N LEU A 142 18.87 8.81 33.76
CA LEU A 142 18.84 9.04 32.32
C LEU A 142 20.15 9.67 31.85
N LEU A 143 20.85 9.07 30.90
CA LEU A 143 21.94 9.74 30.19
C LEU A 143 21.35 10.55 29.04
N VAL A 144 21.43 11.88 29.14
CA VAL A 144 20.87 12.81 28.17
C VAL A 144 21.99 13.50 27.41
N THR A 145 22.01 13.32 26.09
CA THR A 145 22.98 13.94 25.20
C THR A 145 22.32 15.05 24.41
N HIS A 146 22.84 16.27 24.54
CA HIS A 146 22.45 17.41 23.74
C HIS A 146 23.71 17.94 23.05
N GLN A 147 23.67 18.05 21.72
CA GLN A 147 24.83 18.35 20.89
C GLN A 147 25.98 17.35 21.17
N GLU A 148 27.15 17.81 21.65
CA GLU A 148 28.31 16.98 21.97
C GLU A 148 28.49 16.73 23.48
N ARG A 149 27.49 17.07 24.30
CA ARG A 149 27.58 16.98 25.76
C ARG A 149 26.55 16.01 26.32
N SER A 150 27.00 15.12 27.21
CA SER A 150 26.16 14.15 27.87
C SER A 150 26.08 14.42 29.37
N TYR A 151 24.87 14.31 29.92
CA TYR A 151 24.57 14.59 31.31
C TYR A 151 23.74 13.46 31.92
N THR A 152 24.13 13.00 33.11
CA THR A 152 23.26 12.14 33.92
C THR A 152 22.14 12.99 34.50
N CYS A 153 20.89 12.65 34.19
CA CYS A 153 19.72 13.43 34.54
C CYS A 153 18.70 12.60 35.32
N ASN A 154 18.03 13.26 36.27
CA ASN A 154 16.94 12.69 37.06
C ASN A 154 15.79 13.70 37.18
N LEU A 155 14.55 13.20 37.17
CA LEU A 155 13.35 14.02 37.32
C LEU A 155 12.62 13.73 38.63
N GLU A 156 12.37 14.78 39.39
CA GLU A 156 11.43 14.77 40.52
C GLU A 156 10.28 15.73 40.21
N GLU A 157 9.08 15.19 39.96
CA GLU A 157 7.88 15.98 39.68
C GLU A 157 6.98 16.10 40.93
N THR A 158 6.56 17.33 41.23
CA THR A 158 5.57 17.63 42.28
C THR A 158 4.35 18.35 41.68
N SER A 159 3.28 18.57 42.46
CA SER A 159 2.07 19.27 41.96
C SER A 159 2.37 20.67 41.39
N ASP A 160 3.39 21.34 41.92
CA ASP A 160 3.65 22.76 41.66
C ASP A 160 4.96 23.01 40.92
N LYS A 161 5.88 22.02 40.86
CA LYS A 161 7.24 22.21 40.34
C LYS A 161 7.80 20.96 39.67
N PHE A 162 8.66 21.17 38.67
CA PHE A 162 9.58 20.16 38.13
C PHE A 162 10.97 20.43 38.68
N LYS A 163 11.59 19.43 39.32
CA LYS A 163 12.98 19.48 39.76
C LYS A 163 13.78 18.51 38.90
N VAL A 164 14.56 19.06 37.98
CA VAL A 164 15.43 18.30 37.07
C VAL A 164 16.85 18.41 37.57
N THR A 165 17.45 17.28 37.92
CA THR A 165 18.88 17.20 38.20
C THR A 165 19.60 16.95 36.88
N ILE A 166 20.57 17.79 36.51
CA ILE A 166 21.38 17.68 35.29
C ILE A 166 22.85 17.62 35.71
N GLY A 167 23.46 16.44 35.60
CA GLY A 167 24.74 16.12 36.21
C GLY A 167 24.71 16.40 37.71
N ARG A 168 25.45 17.42 38.14
CA ARG A 168 25.55 17.85 39.55
C ARG A 168 24.67 19.05 39.89
N SER A 169 23.90 19.51 38.92
CA SER A 169 23.15 20.76 38.99
C SER A 169 21.66 20.48 39.19
N ILE A 170 20.99 21.24 40.03
CA ILE A 170 19.55 21.12 40.22
C ILE A 170 18.85 22.32 39.60
N VAL A 171 17.97 22.05 38.65
CA VAL A 171 17.18 23.04 37.93
C VAL A 171 15.72 22.86 38.34
N VAL A 172 15.15 23.89 38.94
CA VAL A 172 13.74 23.90 39.35
C VAL A 172 12.95 24.79 38.39
N PHE A 173 11.91 24.22 37.78
CA PHE A 173 10.88 24.94 37.04
C PHE A 173 9.60 24.94 37.84
N GLU A 174 8.95 26.09 37.92
CA GLU A 174 7.59 26.15 38.42
C GLU A 174 6.64 25.73 37.30
N LYS A 175 5.59 24.99 37.66
CA LYS A 175 4.42 24.85 36.78
C LYS A 175 3.70 26.19 36.78
N ASP A 176 3.07 26.56 35.66
CA ASP A 176 2.39 27.85 35.54
C ASP A 176 1.45 28.07 36.74
N ASN A 177 1.73 29.12 37.50
CA ASN A 177 1.08 29.39 38.77
C ASN A 177 0.85 30.89 38.89
N ASP A 178 -0.41 31.27 38.66
CA ASP A 178 -0.87 32.64 38.78
C ASP A 178 -0.55 33.17 40.20
N PRO A 179 0.32 34.19 40.35
CA PRO A 179 0.73 34.73 41.63
C PRO A 179 -0.42 35.40 42.39
N THR A 180 -1.56 35.65 41.74
CA THR A 180 -2.78 36.16 42.39
C THR A 180 -3.50 35.09 43.20
N ILE A 181 -3.20 33.80 43.00
CA ILE A 181 -3.90 32.69 43.66
C ILE A 181 -3.03 32.16 44.80
N LEU A 182 -3.49 32.32 46.04
CA LEU A 182 -2.79 31.85 47.23
C LEU A 182 -3.26 30.43 47.60
N LYS A 183 -2.41 29.45 47.29
CA LYS A 183 -2.67 28.02 47.53
C LYS A 183 -2.03 27.53 48.82
N SER A 184 -2.66 26.57 49.48
CA SER A 184 -2.09 25.86 50.64
C SER A 184 -0.93 24.97 50.20
N PRO A 185 0.26 25.07 50.83
CA PRO A 185 1.33 24.09 50.64
C PRO A 185 1.19 22.88 51.59
N TYR A 186 0.23 22.90 52.52
CA TYR A 186 0.03 21.89 53.55
C TYR A 186 -1.30 21.16 53.36
N THR A 187 -1.32 19.88 53.72
CA THR A 187 -2.55 19.10 53.90
C THR A 187 -3.06 19.30 55.32
N GLY A 188 -4.31 19.72 55.52
CA GLY A 188 -4.77 20.06 56.87
C GLY A 188 -6.10 20.79 56.93
N LYS A 189 -6.32 21.57 57.98
CA LYS A 189 -7.53 22.37 58.19
C LYS A 189 -7.19 23.85 58.28
N LEU A 190 -7.92 24.71 57.57
CA LEU A 190 -7.77 26.16 57.73
C LEU A 190 -8.27 26.57 59.12
N LEU A 191 -7.41 27.13 59.97
CA LEU A 191 -7.81 27.54 61.32
C LEU A 191 -8.41 28.94 61.32
N THR A 192 -7.60 29.94 60.97
CA THR A 192 -8.01 31.35 61.05
C THR A 192 -7.32 32.19 59.97
N TYR A 193 -8.00 33.21 59.46
CA TYR A 193 -7.36 34.30 58.73
C TYR A 193 -6.73 35.29 59.71
N LYS A 194 -5.49 35.71 59.43
CA LYS A 194 -4.79 36.76 60.18
C LYS A 194 -4.99 38.15 59.60
N LYS A 195 -5.64 38.23 58.43
CA LYS A 195 -5.87 39.44 57.66
C LYS A 195 -7.32 39.50 57.19
N ALA A 196 -7.93 40.67 57.30
CA ALA A 196 -9.34 40.85 56.96
C ALA A 196 -9.57 40.72 55.45
N ASN A 197 -10.81 40.38 55.08
CA ASN A 197 -11.18 40.37 53.66
C ASN A 197 -11.06 41.79 53.08
N ARG A 198 -10.49 41.91 51.89
CA ARG A 198 -10.09 43.13 51.17
C ARG A 198 -8.95 43.96 51.82
N GLU A 199 -8.28 43.45 52.84
CA GLU A 199 -7.10 44.10 53.42
C GLU A 199 -5.91 44.02 52.45
N TRP A 200 -5.12 45.10 52.35
CA TRP A 200 -3.89 45.10 51.57
C TRP A 200 -2.80 44.29 52.28
N VAL A 201 -2.21 43.31 51.58
CA VAL A 201 -1.14 42.44 52.08
C VAL A 201 0.10 42.53 51.17
N GLY A 202 1.27 42.65 51.80
CA GLY A 202 2.57 42.65 51.12
C GLY A 202 3.20 41.27 51.05
N VAL A 203 4.22 41.10 50.20
CA VAL A 203 5.05 39.88 50.19
C VAL A 203 5.69 39.67 51.57
N GLY A 204 5.63 38.45 52.09
CA GLY A 204 6.05 38.07 53.45
C GLY A 204 4.98 38.30 54.53
N SER A 205 3.83 38.88 54.21
CA SER A 205 2.75 39.04 55.19
C SER A 205 2.05 37.71 55.45
N VAL A 206 1.96 37.31 56.73
CA VAL A 206 1.12 36.17 57.15
C VAL A 206 -0.35 36.57 56.98
N TYR A 207 -1.11 35.80 56.19
CA TYR A 207 -2.52 36.09 55.93
C TYR A 207 -3.46 35.04 56.53
N ALA A 208 -2.98 33.82 56.81
CA ALA A 208 -3.77 32.75 57.39
C ALA A 208 -2.91 31.78 58.22
N SER A 209 -3.54 30.97 59.07
CA SER A 209 -2.93 29.86 59.79
C SER A 209 -3.63 28.54 59.48
N VAL A 210 -2.87 27.50 59.19
CA VAL A 210 -3.37 26.16 58.83
C VAL A 210 -2.86 25.13 59.84
N GLU A 211 -3.74 24.24 60.28
CA GLU A 211 -3.36 23.08 61.10
C GLU A 211 -3.02 21.90 60.20
N SER A 212 -1.81 21.37 60.28
CA SER A 212 -1.36 20.16 59.57
C SER A 212 -0.61 19.27 60.53
N MET A 213 -0.96 17.98 60.57
CA MET A 213 -0.35 16.99 61.48
C MET A 213 -0.33 17.46 62.96
N LYS A 214 -1.42 18.09 63.42
CA LYS A 214 -1.58 18.69 64.76
C LYS A 214 -0.62 19.86 65.08
N LEU A 215 0.08 20.38 64.08
CA LEU A 215 0.93 21.56 64.18
C LEU A 215 0.29 22.74 63.44
N VAL A 216 0.45 23.94 63.98
CA VAL A 216 -0.07 25.17 63.37
C VAL A 216 1.02 25.85 62.55
N PHE A 217 0.76 26.05 61.26
CA PHE A 217 1.64 26.72 60.33
C PHE A 217 1.05 28.06 59.90
N ASN A 218 1.89 29.09 59.85
CA ASN A 218 1.53 30.38 59.26
C ASN A 218 1.72 30.32 57.74
N VAL A 219 0.74 30.82 57.00
CA VAL A 219 0.78 30.90 55.55
C VAL A 219 0.97 32.37 55.15
N GLU A 220 2.04 32.60 54.39
CA GLU A 220 2.50 33.92 53.98
C GLU A 220 2.27 34.17 52.49
N VAL A 221 2.10 35.44 52.13
CA VAL A 221 2.06 35.89 50.75
C VAL A 221 3.46 35.79 50.14
N LYS A 222 3.67 34.92 49.15
CA LYS A 222 5.01 34.60 48.64
C LYS A 222 5.49 35.45 47.47
N LYS A 223 4.60 35.84 46.54
CA LYS A 223 5.01 36.34 45.20
C LYS A 223 4.57 37.76 44.89
N ALA A 224 3.30 38.10 45.10
CA ALA A 224 2.74 39.40 44.72
C ALA A 224 2.03 40.07 45.92
N PRO A 225 2.12 41.40 46.08
CA PRO A 225 1.24 42.14 46.98
C PRO A 225 -0.15 42.32 46.36
N GLY A 226 -1.17 42.57 47.16
CA GLY A 226 -2.52 42.87 46.69
C GLY A 226 -3.54 42.93 47.82
N ARG A 227 -4.81 43.16 47.48
CA ARG A 227 -5.91 43.03 48.44
C ARG A 227 -6.37 41.59 48.53
N LEU A 228 -6.44 41.07 49.75
CA LEU A 228 -6.81 39.69 50.01
C LEU A 228 -8.32 39.48 49.78
N GLU A 229 -8.70 38.50 48.99
CA GLU A 229 -10.08 38.03 48.84
C GLU A 229 -10.18 36.60 49.39
N HIS A 230 -10.93 36.41 50.47
CA HIS A 230 -11.09 35.09 51.11
C HIS A 230 -11.88 34.14 50.21
N VAL A 231 -11.37 32.93 50.00
CA VAL A 231 -12.03 31.89 49.18
C VAL A 231 -12.42 30.68 50.04
N ALA A 232 -11.47 30.10 50.77
CA ALA A 232 -11.73 29.04 51.73
C ALA A 232 -12.30 29.61 53.03
N LYS A 233 -13.22 28.88 53.67
CA LYS A 233 -13.78 29.25 54.97
C LYS A 233 -12.94 28.67 56.10
N GLU A 234 -12.91 29.38 57.22
CA GLU A 234 -12.30 28.85 58.44
C GLU A 234 -12.99 27.54 58.83
N GLY A 235 -12.18 26.51 59.02
CA GLY A 235 -12.64 25.15 59.26
C GLY A 235 -12.60 24.22 58.04
N ASP A 236 -12.39 24.74 56.83
CA ASP A 236 -12.31 23.92 55.62
C ASP A 236 -11.08 23.01 55.62
N LEU A 237 -11.24 21.80 55.09
CA LEU A 237 -10.14 20.87 54.80
C LEU A 237 -9.40 21.34 53.55
N LEU A 238 -8.08 21.46 53.68
CA LEU A 238 -7.16 21.89 52.65
C LEU A 238 -6.24 20.74 52.24
N TYR A 239 -5.99 20.62 50.94
CA TYR A 239 -4.95 19.77 50.37
C TYR A 239 -3.85 20.65 49.75
N PRO A 240 -2.65 20.13 49.49
CA PRO A 240 -1.62 20.86 48.75
C PRO A 240 -2.19 21.31 47.39
N GLY A 241 -2.13 22.62 47.13
CA GLY A 241 -2.73 23.24 45.95
C GLY A 241 -4.14 23.81 46.14
N SER A 242 -4.85 23.52 47.25
CA SER A 242 -6.16 24.12 47.55
C SER A 242 -6.07 25.65 47.67
N VAL A 243 -6.98 26.36 47.00
CA VAL A 243 -7.00 27.83 47.02
C VAL A 243 -7.54 28.35 48.35
N ILE A 244 -6.69 29.01 49.13
CA ILE A 244 -7.07 29.65 50.39
C ILE A 244 -7.68 31.01 50.09
N ALA A 245 -6.98 31.85 49.33
CA ALA A 245 -7.41 33.22 49.02
C ALA A 245 -6.92 33.68 47.65
N ARG A 246 -7.46 34.79 47.14
CA ARG A 246 -7.02 35.49 45.93
C ARG A 246 -6.48 36.87 46.26
N LEU A 247 -5.66 37.44 45.39
CA LEU A 247 -5.15 38.80 45.49
C LEU A 247 -5.70 39.65 44.34
N VAL A 248 -6.41 40.72 44.68
CA VAL A 248 -7.02 41.68 43.74
C VAL A 248 -6.41 43.08 43.91
N ASP A 249 -6.77 44.03 43.04
CA ASP A 249 -6.34 45.45 43.08
C ASP A 249 -4.81 45.68 43.10
N GLN A 250 -4.05 44.85 42.41
CA GLN A 250 -2.58 44.92 42.41
C GLN A 250 -2.08 46.17 41.67
N LYS A 251 -1.28 47.02 42.33
CA LYS A 251 -0.46 48.03 41.65
C LYS A 251 0.72 47.33 40.97
N ASP A 252 0.94 47.61 39.69
CA ASP A 252 2.00 47.00 38.86
C ASP A 252 1.96 45.46 38.83
N GLY A 253 0.77 44.86 38.78
CA GLY A 253 0.57 43.40 38.81
C GLY A 253 1.33 42.63 37.73
N GLU A 254 1.59 43.25 36.57
CA GLU A 254 2.42 42.66 35.50
C GLU A 254 3.86 42.35 35.92
N LYS A 255 4.42 43.08 36.90
CA LYS A 255 5.77 42.84 37.40
C LYS A 255 5.92 41.49 38.08
N TYR A 256 4.84 40.97 38.64
CA TYR A 256 4.83 39.72 39.42
C TYR A 256 4.35 38.52 38.60
N LYS A 257 3.82 38.76 37.40
CA LYS A 257 3.41 37.70 36.46
C LYS A 257 4.57 37.34 35.54
N PRO A 258 4.90 36.05 35.39
CA PRO A 258 5.83 35.61 34.37
C PRO A 258 5.36 36.03 32.97
N LYS A 259 6.29 36.45 32.11
CA LYS A 259 6.00 36.85 30.73
C LYS A 259 6.31 35.69 29.78
N PRO A 260 5.55 35.51 28.68
CA PRO A 260 5.90 34.52 27.68
C PRO A 260 7.28 34.85 27.09
N PHE A 261 8.15 33.85 27.04
CA PHE A 261 9.38 33.95 26.26
C PHE A 261 9.00 33.92 24.78
N LEU A 262 9.30 34.98 24.03
CA LEU A 262 8.92 35.12 22.62
C LEU A 262 10.09 34.94 21.65
N GLU A 263 11.32 34.96 22.16
CA GLU A 263 12.52 34.78 21.35
C GLU A 263 12.73 33.30 21.00
N THR A 264 13.55 33.05 19.98
CA THR A 264 14.10 31.72 19.67
C THR A 264 15.54 31.66 20.12
N PHE A 265 16.01 30.49 20.56
CA PHE A 265 17.44 30.29 20.81
C PHE A 265 18.17 30.21 19.45
N PRO A 266 19.15 31.09 19.16
CA PRO A 266 19.95 31.01 17.93
C PRO A 266 20.65 29.65 17.78
N GLU A 267 21.03 29.04 18.89
CA GLU A 267 21.65 27.71 18.95
C GLU A 267 20.69 26.58 18.53
N TRP A 268 19.39 26.89 18.36
CA TRP A 268 18.35 25.98 17.84
C TRP A 268 17.88 26.38 16.43
N ALA A 269 18.40 27.47 15.87
CA ALA A 269 18.05 27.94 14.53
C ALA A 269 18.87 27.23 13.45
N GLU A 270 20.09 26.82 13.80
CA GLU A 270 20.88 25.90 13.00
C GLU A 270 20.46 24.47 13.41
N PHE A 271 19.72 23.78 12.54
CA PHE A 271 19.99 22.36 12.35
C PHE A 271 21.41 22.28 11.81
N SER A 272 22.39 22.51 12.67
CA SER A 272 23.77 22.34 12.37
C SER A 272 23.92 20.84 12.18
N GLU A 273 23.79 20.40 10.93
CA GLU A 273 24.73 19.47 10.34
C GLU A 273 26.13 19.99 10.71
N ASN A 274 26.57 19.73 11.94
CA ASN A 274 27.95 19.92 12.29
C ASN A 274 28.67 19.02 11.30
N GLU A 275 29.42 19.63 10.38
CA GLU A 275 30.21 19.04 9.31
C GLU A 275 31.34 18.14 9.84
N ARG A 276 31.06 17.26 10.81
CA ARG A 276 31.71 15.97 10.81
C ARG A 276 31.11 15.25 9.62
N VAL A 277 31.87 15.14 8.54
CA VAL A 277 31.59 14.23 7.42
C VAL A 277 31.40 12.84 8.04
N LEU A 278 30.17 12.51 8.43
CA LEU A 278 29.85 11.22 9.02
C LEU A 278 30.19 10.17 7.96
N PRO A 279 30.79 9.03 8.34
CA PRO A 279 30.98 7.93 7.41
C PRO A 279 29.65 7.59 6.73
N GLU A 280 29.72 7.26 5.45
CA GLU A 280 28.55 6.86 4.63
C GLU A 280 27.71 5.79 5.34
N THR A 281 28.35 4.83 6.04
CA THR A 281 27.68 3.78 6.82
C THR A 281 26.79 4.32 7.93
N LYS A 282 27.20 5.38 8.62
CA LYS A 282 26.41 5.99 9.70
C LYS A 282 25.22 6.76 9.14
N ARG A 283 25.40 7.47 8.01
CA ARG A 283 24.30 8.23 7.39
C ARG A 283 23.23 7.30 6.84
N HIS A 284 23.63 6.24 6.15
CA HIS A 284 22.73 5.18 5.71
C HIS A 284 21.92 4.61 6.89
N ASN A 285 22.57 4.26 8.01
CA ASN A 285 21.87 3.71 9.17
C ASN A 285 20.90 4.70 9.79
N ILE A 286 21.27 5.98 9.90
CA ILE A 286 20.38 7.03 10.40
C ILE A 286 19.15 7.18 9.49
N CYS A 287 19.36 7.23 8.18
CA CYS A 287 18.28 7.33 7.19
C CYS A 287 17.34 6.12 7.23
N PHE A 288 17.90 4.90 7.30
CA PHE A 288 17.13 3.67 7.42
C PHE A 288 16.34 3.61 8.74
N ASP A 289 16.97 3.97 9.87
CA ASP A 289 16.32 4.02 11.17
C ASP A 289 15.19 5.06 11.17
N MET A 290 15.35 6.19 10.49
CA MET A 290 14.27 7.19 10.33
C MET A 290 13.07 6.61 9.56
N CYS A 291 13.30 5.91 8.44
CA CYS A 291 12.22 5.20 7.73
C CYS A 291 11.51 4.19 8.64
N MET A 292 12.26 3.41 9.41
CA MET A 292 11.72 2.42 10.34
C MET A 292 10.94 3.07 11.49
N ASN A 293 11.43 4.18 12.03
CA ASN A 293 10.75 4.93 13.09
C ASN A 293 9.41 5.50 12.60
N VAL A 294 9.35 6.02 11.36
CA VAL A 294 8.11 6.49 10.74
C VAL A 294 7.10 5.35 10.59
N LEU A 295 7.54 4.17 10.13
CA LEU A 295 6.68 2.98 10.04
C LEU A 295 6.19 2.49 11.41
N ASN A 296 6.97 2.69 12.46
CA ASN A 296 6.60 2.44 13.85
C ASN A 296 5.73 3.55 14.49
N GLY A 297 5.41 4.62 13.74
CA GLY A 297 4.54 5.71 14.16
C GLY A 297 5.27 6.92 14.76
N SER A 298 6.58 6.86 14.99
CA SER A 298 7.35 8.01 15.47
C SER A 298 7.64 9.00 14.34
N ILE A 299 6.70 9.90 14.08
CA ILE A 299 6.80 10.90 13.00
C ILE A 299 7.29 12.24 13.57
N PRO A 300 8.46 12.75 13.14
CA PRO A 300 8.95 14.06 13.56
C PRO A 300 8.01 15.21 13.14
N PRO A 301 7.84 16.26 13.96
CA PRO A 301 6.99 17.39 13.63
C PRO A 301 7.54 18.18 12.43
N GLY A 302 6.78 18.18 11.33
CA GLY A 302 7.14 18.80 10.04
C GLY A 302 7.71 17.83 8.99
N ALA A 303 7.91 16.55 9.32
CA ALA A 303 8.39 15.53 8.37
C ALA A 303 7.38 15.18 7.28
N ASP A 304 6.11 15.57 7.43
CA ASP A 304 5.02 15.32 6.48
C ASP A 304 5.29 15.82 5.04
N PHE A 305 6.15 16.82 4.86
CA PHE A 305 6.58 17.34 3.56
C PHE A 305 7.94 16.80 3.09
N CYS A 306 8.69 16.11 3.97
CA CYS A 306 10.08 15.66 3.74
C CYS A 306 10.18 14.16 3.41
N MET A 307 9.06 13.42 3.37
CA MET A 307 9.09 11.95 3.15
C MET A 307 9.64 11.56 1.76
N THR A 308 9.45 12.40 0.74
CA THR A 308 10.05 12.18 -0.59
C THR A 308 11.56 12.29 -0.52
N ASP A 309 12.07 13.34 0.13
CA ASP A 309 13.50 13.62 0.22
C ASP A 309 14.21 12.54 1.05
N LEU A 310 13.56 12.04 2.11
CA LEU A 310 14.05 10.91 2.90
C LEU A 310 14.16 9.61 2.06
N VAL A 311 13.17 9.34 1.21
CA VAL A 311 13.19 8.17 0.32
C VAL A 311 14.27 8.33 -0.76
N ASP A 312 14.39 9.52 -1.35
CA ASP A 312 15.43 9.83 -2.32
C ASP A 312 16.84 9.70 -1.71
N GLU A 313 17.01 10.17 -0.47
CA GLU A 313 18.25 10.00 0.29
C GLU A 313 18.55 8.51 0.56
N LEU A 314 17.57 7.74 1.04
CA LEU A 314 17.72 6.29 1.28
C LEU A 314 18.24 5.60 0.02
N PHE A 315 17.59 5.86 -1.10
CA PHE A 315 17.93 5.25 -2.35
C PHE A 315 19.30 5.69 -2.89
N SER A 316 19.73 6.92 -2.64
CA SER A 316 21.08 7.38 -2.97
C SER A 316 22.17 6.53 -2.30
N TYR A 317 21.89 6.01 -1.10
CA TYR A 317 22.77 5.06 -0.40
C TYR A 317 22.62 3.63 -0.95
N LEU A 318 21.40 3.19 -1.27
CA LEU A 318 21.17 1.83 -1.80
C LEU A 318 21.81 1.62 -3.18
N GLU A 319 21.94 2.67 -3.98
CA GLU A 319 22.59 2.62 -5.30
C GLU A 319 24.11 2.89 -5.25
N SER A 320 24.63 3.23 -4.06
CA SER A 320 26.05 3.54 -3.90
C SER A 320 26.94 2.29 -4.00
N PRO A 321 27.95 2.27 -4.88
CA PRO A 321 28.89 1.15 -4.97
C PRO A 321 29.91 1.11 -3.83
N THR A 322 30.05 2.19 -3.05
CA THR A 322 31.02 2.29 -1.95
C THR A 322 30.45 1.78 -0.62
N LEU A 323 29.14 1.92 -0.40
CA LEU A 323 28.47 1.51 0.82
C LEU A 323 28.70 0.02 1.20
N PRO A 324 28.58 -0.97 0.29
CA PRO A 324 28.77 -2.38 0.64
C PRO A 324 30.16 -2.64 1.23
N HIS A 325 31.19 -2.08 0.59
CA HIS A 325 32.58 -2.22 1.01
C HIS A 325 32.83 -1.52 2.35
N ALA A 326 32.23 -0.34 2.56
CA ALA A 326 32.33 0.39 3.81
C ALA A 326 31.67 -0.37 5.00
N LEU A 327 30.45 -0.92 4.80
CA LEU A 327 29.75 -1.74 5.78
C LEU A 327 30.54 -3.01 6.11
N PHE A 328 31.03 -3.68 5.07
CA PHE A 328 31.81 -4.89 5.20
C PHE A 328 33.12 -4.64 5.96
N LYS A 329 33.89 -3.62 5.59
CA LYS A 329 35.14 -3.26 6.27
C LYS A 329 34.93 -2.90 7.74
N GLN A 330 33.86 -2.17 8.06
CA GLN A 330 33.50 -1.84 9.43
C GLN A 330 33.21 -3.10 10.26
N ALA A 331 32.38 -4.01 9.77
CA ALA A 331 32.04 -5.26 10.46
C ALA A 331 33.23 -6.24 10.52
N LEU A 332 34.04 -6.30 9.47
CA LEU A 332 35.19 -7.18 9.36
C LEU A 332 36.28 -6.84 10.40
N SER A 333 36.51 -5.55 10.64
CA SER A 333 37.54 -5.07 11.56
C SER A 333 37.39 -5.57 13.00
N SER A 334 36.15 -5.79 13.45
CA SER A 334 35.85 -6.29 14.80
C SER A 334 35.92 -7.81 14.91
N MET A 335 35.76 -8.53 13.79
CA MET A 335 35.67 -9.99 13.73
C MET A 335 37.00 -10.67 13.39
N VAL A 336 37.77 -10.15 12.43
CA VAL A 336 38.89 -10.88 11.80
C VAL A 336 39.96 -11.38 12.78
N ASN A 337 40.22 -10.61 13.84
CA ASN A 337 41.23 -10.98 14.84
C ASN A 337 40.74 -12.05 15.84
N ARG A 338 39.46 -12.44 15.79
CA ARG A 338 38.87 -13.48 16.65
C ARG A 338 38.79 -14.85 15.97
N LEU A 339 39.10 -14.93 14.69
CA LEU A 339 39.09 -16.17 13.91
C LEU A 339 40.45 -16.90 13.97
N PRO A 340 40.47 -18.24 13.82
CA PRO A 340 41.72 -18.97 13.68
C PRO A 340 42.56 -18.47 12.50
N GLU A 341 43.88 -18.53 12.66
CA GLU A 341 44.84 -17.92 11.72
C GLU A 341 44.63 -18.39 10.27
N LYS A 342 44.35 -19.69 10.08
CA LYS A 342 44.03 -20.33 8.79
C LYS A 342 42.91 -19.62 8.00
N PHE A 343 41.85 -19.19 8.68
CA PHE A 343 40.69 -18.54 8.05
C PHE A 343 40.88 -17.02 7.98
N SER A 344 41.48 -16.44 9.02
CA SER A 344 41.74 -14.99 9.07
C SER A 344 42.69 -14.51 7.97
N SER A 345 43.72 -15.29 7.61
CA SER A 345 44.67 -14.96 6.55
C SER A 345 43.98 -15.01 5.18
N ARG A 346 43.23 -16.09 4.89
CA ARG A 346 42.44 -16.22 3.66
C ARG A 346 41.46 -15.07 3.46
N ILE A 347 40.78 -14.63 4.53
CA ILE A 347 39.87 -13.49 4.46
C ILE A 347 40.65 -12.19 4.18
N LYS A 348 41.78 -11.95 4.85
CA LYS A 348 42.63 -10.76 4.57
C LYS A 348 43.13 -10.73 3.13
N ASP A 349 43.52 -11.87 2.58
CA ASP A 349 44.00 -11.97 1.20
C ASP A 349 42.87 -11.71 0.18
N THR A 350 41.67 -12.23 0.45
CA THR A 350 40.50 -12.03 -0.40
C THR A 350 40.05 -10.56 -0.42
N VAL A 351 40.20 -9.84 0.69
CA VAL A 351 39.71 -8.47 0.87
C VAL A 351 40.72 -7.40 0.40
N GLN A 352 41.91 -7.78 -0.08
CA GLN A 352 42.91 -6.81 -0.56
C GLN A 352 42.44 -5.98 -1.76
N VAL A 353 41.63 -6.58 -2.63
CA VAL A 353 41.02 -5.90 -3.79
C VAL A 353 39.53 -5.79 -3.53
N GLU A 354 39.00 -4.57 -3.50
CA GLU A 354 37.57 -4.34 -3.31
C GLU A 354 36.80 -4.89 -4.52
N SER A 355 36.00 -5.94 -4.28
CA SER A 355 35.18 -6.59 -5.30
C SER A 355 33.91 -7.16 -4.68
N MET A 356 32.79 -7.07 -5.41
CA MET A 356 31.52 -7.70 -5.02
C MET A 356 31.61 -9.23 -4.93
N ARG A 357 32.60 -9.87 -5.56
CA ARG A 357 32.83 -11.32 -5.41
C ARG A 357 33.33 -11.70 -4.02
N ASN A 358 33.90 -10.75 -3.27
CA ASN A 358 34.45 -11.01 -1.94
C ASN A 358 33.37 -11.42 -0.94
N PHE A 359 32.14 -10.94 -1.10
CA PHE A 359 31.03 -11.27 -0.20
C PHE A 359 30.69 -12.78 -0.27
N ALA A 360 30.55 -13.34 -1.46
CA ALA A 360 30.32 -14.77 -1.67
C ALA A 360 31.53 -15.63 -1.23
N LEU A 361 32.75 -15.17 -1.53
CA LEU A 361 33.98 -15.89 -1.14
C LEU A 361 34.15 -15.90 0.39
N VAL A 362 33.94 -14.78 1.07
CA VAL A 362 34.04 -14.72 2.53
C VAL A 362 32.94 -15.51 3.21
N LYS A 363 31.71 -15.53 2.66
CA LYS A 363 30.63 -16.41 3.13
C LYS A 363 31.04 -17.88 3.08
N SER A 364 31.55 -18.35 1.94
CA SER A 364 32.00 -19.75 1.80
C SER A 364 33.17 -20.12 2.74
N ILE A 365 34.09 -19.17 3.02
CA ILE A 365 35.14 -19.36 4.02
C ILE A 365 34.54 -19.49 5.43
N LEU A 366 33.51 -18.70 5.76
CA LEU A 366 32.80 -18.79 7.03
C LEU A 366 31.99 -20.09 7.14
N ASP A 367 31.38 -20.57 6.05
CA ASP A 367 30.69 -21.87 6.02
C ASP A 367 31.64 -23.04 6.24
N GLU A 368 32.83 -23.01 5.62
CA GLU A 368 33.89 -23.99 5.86
C GLU A 368 34.35 -23.95 7.34
N TYR A 369 34.46 -22.75 7.92
CA TYR A 369 34.78 -22.58 9.33
C TYR A 369 33.67 -23.16 10.21
N PHE A 370 32.40 -22.82 9.97
CA PHE A 370 31.27 -23.34 10.73
C PHE A 370 31.14 -24.87 10.64
N GLY A 371 31.42 -25.46 9.47
CA GLY A 371 31.43 -26.91 9.28
C GLY A 371 32.57 -27.63 10.01
N SER A 372 33.61 -26.91 10.44
CA SER A 372 34.76 -27.47 11.17
C SER A 372 34.60 -27.48 12.70
N LEU A 373 33.52 -26.89 13.23
CA LEU A 373 33.30 -26.68 14.66
C LEU A 373 32.32 -27.70 15.26
N SER A 374 32.47 -27.96 16.57
CA SER A 374 31.44 -28.68 17.34
C SER A 374 30.20 -27.79 17.60
N HIS A 375 29.05 -28.37 18.00
CA HIS A 375 27.79 -27.62 18.17
C HIS A 375 27.89 -26.44 19.15
N THR A 376 28.65 -26.57 20.25
CA THR A 376 28.84 -25.50 21.25
C THR A 376 29.79 -24.40 20.77
N GLU A 377 30.84 -24.78 20.04
CA GLU A 377 31.78 -23.83 19.43
C GLU A 377 31.12 -23.09 18.27
N TRP A 378 30.22 -23.75 17.52
CA TRP A 378 29.46 -23.18 16.43
C TRP A 378 28.55 -22.05 16.89
N GLU A 379 27.81 -22.20 18.00
CA GLU A 379 26.96 -21.13 18.54
C GLU A 379 27.77 -19.88 18.91
N THR A 380 28.93 -20.09 19.53
CA THR A 380 29.84 -19.02 19.94
C THR A 380 30.46 -18.33 18.71
N ALA A 381 30.94 -19.11 17.74
CA ALA A 381 31.51 -18.62 16.50
C ALA A 381 30.48 -17.89 15.63
N LYS A 382 29.25 -18.42 15.54
CA LYS A 382 28.14 -17.79 14.83
C LYS A 382 27.79 -16.44 15.46
N ALA A 383 27.71 -16.35 16.79
CA ALA A 383 27.46 -15.08 17.47
C ALA A 383 28.53 -14.01 17.15
N VAL A 384 29.81 -14.41 17.04
CA VAL A 384 30.92 -13.51 16.68
C VAL A 384 30.88 -13.12 15.19
N CYS A 385 30.54 -14.05 14.31
CA CYS A 385 30.59 -13.84 12.86
C CYS A 385 29.28 -13.33 12.26
N ASN A 386 28.18 -13.31 13.01
CA ASN A 386 26.82 -13.09 12.52
C ASN A 386 26.68 -11.83 11.66
N MET A 387 27.29 -10.72 12.11
CA MET A 387 27.16 -9.44 11.43
C MET A 387 27.87 -9.45 10.06
N VAL A 388 29.06 -10.04 9.98
CA VAL A 388 29.79 -10.18 8.72
C VAL A 388 29.08 -11.18 7.80
N TYR A 389 28.62 -12.30 8.37
CA TYR A 389 27.91 -13.33 7.63
C TYR A 389 26.62 -12.78 6.98
N HIS A 390 25.79 -12.04 7.73
CA HIS A 390 24.59 -11.40 7.18
C HIS A 390 24.89 -10.33 6.14
N ILE A 391 25.98 -9.56 6.29
CA ILE A 391 26.40 -8.61 5.25
C ILE A 391 26.79 -9.37 3.97
N CYS A 392 27.54 -10.46 4.10
CA CYS A 392 27.90 -11.29 2.95
C CYS A 392 26.68 -11.91 2.26
N GLU A 393 25.70 -12.38 3.03
CA GLU A 393 24.42 -12.90 2.51
C GLU A 393 23.61 -11.82 1.78
N ARG A 394 23.52 -10.61 2.35
CA ARG A 394 22.79 -9.49 1.74
C ARG A 394 23.37 -9.06 0.39
N PHE A 395 24.70 -9.10 0.24
CA PHE A 395 25.41 -8.66 -0.97
C PHE A 395 25.87 -9.81 -1.88
N GLU A 396 25.46 -11.05 -1.62
CA GLU A 396 25.85 -12.24 -2.40
C GLU A 396 25.51 -12.11 -3.89
N ASN A 397 24.30 -11.62 -4.18
CA ASN A 397 23.81 -11.37 -5.53
C ASN A 397 23.95 -9.89 -5.95
N GLY A 398 24.90 -9.16 -5.35
CA GLY A 398 25.19 -7.78 -5.67
C GLY A 398 24.32 -6.75 -4.93
N ILE A 399 24.34 -5.51 -5.43
CA ILE A 399 23.71 -4.35 -4.78
C ILE A 399 22.17 -4.49 -4.79
N LEU A 400 21.59 -4.99 -5.88
CA LEU A 400 20.14 -5.19 -6.03
C LEU A 400 19.57 -6.11 -4.94
N SER A 401 20.33 -7.12 -4.52
CA SER A 401 19.93 -8.04 -3.44
C SER A 401 19.78 -7.32 -2.10
N ASN A 402 20.73 -6.43 -1.77
CA ASN A 402 20.64 -5.62 -0.56
C ASN A 402 19.50 -4.60 -0.65
N THR A 403 19.34 -3.93 -1.80
CA THR A 403 18.22 -3.02 -2.05
C THR A 403 16.88 -3.72 -1.83
N SER A 404 16.71 -4.91 -2.42
CA SER A 404 15.53 -5.75 -2.24
C SER A 404 15.31 -6.15 -0.78
N TYR A 405 16.36 -6.53 -0.06
CA TYR A 405 16.26 -6.83 1.37
C TYR A 405 15.79 -5.62 2.19
N VAL A 406 16.37 -4.45 1.95
CA VAL A 406 16.03 -3.22 2.69
C VAL A 406 14.59 -2.81 2.41
N LEU A 407 14.18 -2.80 1.13
CA LEU A 407 12.80 -2.51 0.73
C LEU A 407 11.83 -3.54 1.32
N ASN A 408 12.11 -4.84 1.22
CA ASN A 408 11.27 -5.88 1.85
C ASN A 408 11.18 -5.73 3.36
N SER A 409 12.22 -5.26 4.05
CA SER A 409 12.18 -5.00 5.49
C SER A 409 11.19 -3.88 5.82
N LEU A 410 11.21 -2.78 5.05
CA LEU A 410 10.27 -1.67 5.21
C LEU A 410 8.83 -2.09 4.89
N LEU A 411 8.62 -2.78 3.77
CA LEU A 411 7.30 -3.30 3.39
C LEU A 411 6.76 -4.28 4.45
N SER A 412 7.62 -5.18 4.94
CA SER A 412 7.25 -6.16 5.97
C SER A 412 6.86 -5.49 7.28
N GLU A 413 7.56 -4.44 7.71
CA GLU A 413 7.22 -3.71 8.93
C GLU A 413 5.84 -3.05 8.84
N TYR A 414 5.56 -2.39 7.72
CA TYR A 414 4.23 -1.83 7.44
C TYR A 414 3.15 -2.92 7.49
N LYS A 415 3.39 -4.03 6.80
CA LYS A 415 2.49 -5.17 6.67
C LYS A 415 2.17 -5.83 8.01
N GLN A 416 3.20 -6.13 8.81
CA GLN A 416 3.06 -6.83 10.09
C GLN A 416 2.15 -6.05 11.05
N CYS A 417 2.15 -4.72 10.97
CA CYS A 417 1.24 -3.87 11.73
C CYS A 417 -0.17 -3.84 11.14
N GLU A 418 -0.33 -3.47 9.87
CA GLU A 418 -1.66 -3.17 9.31
C GLU A 418 -2.53 -4.40 9.06
N LYS A 419 -1.95 -5.60 8.95
CA LYS A 419 -2.72 -6.86 8.77
C LYS A 419 -3.79 -7.09 9.86
N PHE A 420 -3.59 -6.56 11.06
CA PHE A 420 -4.51 -6.73 12.20
C PHE A 420 -5.69 -5.78 12.17
N PHE A 421 -5.52 -4.58 11.60
CA PHE A 421 -6.52 -3.51 11.62
C PHE A 421 -7.35 -3.46 10.33
N GLU A 422 -6.98 -4.26 9.32
CA GLU A 422 -7.67 -4.30 8.04
C GLU A 422 -9.11 -4.84 8.18
N GLY A 423 -10.10 -4.01 7.85
CA GLY A 423 -11.51 -4.41 7.75
C GLY A 423 -12.17 -4.82 9.08
N ARG A 424 -11.49 -4.60 10.21
CA ARG A 424 -11.93 -5.00 11.56
C ARG A 424 -12.29 -3.79 12.41
N VAL A 425 -13.14 -4.01 13.40
CA VAL A 425 -13.38 -3.04 14.46
C VAL A 425 -12.14 -3.01 15.36
N TYR A 426 -11.78 -1.83 15.87
CA TYR A 426 -10.59 -1.62 16.68
C TYR A 426 -10.49 -2.60 17.87
N ASP A 427 -11.59 -2.83 18.59
CA ASP A 427 -11.61 -3.73 19.76
C ASP A 427 -11.26 -5.18 19.38
N ASP A 428 -11.76 -5.66 18.23
CA ASP A 428 -11.44 -7.00 17.71
C ASP A 428 -9.97 -7.10 17.29
N ALA A 429 -9.42 -6.06 16.68
CA ALA A 429 -8.01 -5.99 16.30
C ALA A 429 -7.09 -6.05 17.53
N VAL A 430 -7.46 -5.35 18.61
CA VAL A 430 -6.70 -5.39 19.88
C VAL A 430 -6.78 -6.78 20.53
N ALA A 431 -7.94 -7.44 20.50
CA ALA A 431 -8.09 -8.80 21.01
C ALA A 431 -7.15 -9.78 20.29
N LEU A 432 -7.10 -9.72 18.96
CA LEU A 432 -6.22 -10.58 18.16
C LEU A 432 -4.74 -10.30 18.37
N LEU A 433 -4.35 -9.04 18.47
CA LEU A 433 -2.99 -8.66 18.83
C LEU A 433 -2.60 -9.23 20.20
N ASN A 434 -3.55 -9.24 21.14
CA ASN A 434 -3.34 -9.78 22.47
C ASN A 434 -3.30 -11.32 22.49
N ASP A 435 -3.99 -11.99 21.56
CA ASP A 435 -3.90 -13.43 21.36
C ASP A 435 -2.56 -13.84 20.74
N GLU A 436 -2.04 -13.09 19.75
CA GLU A 436 -0.78 -13.39 19.06
C GLU A 436 0.46 -12.98 19.88
N PHE A 437 0.43 -11.80 20.51
CA PHE A 437 1.57 -11.21 21.23
C PHE A 437 1.30 -10.99 22.73
N GLY A 438 0.39 -11.76 23.33
CA GLY A 438 -0.03 -11.57 24.72
C GLY A 438 1.09 -11.64 25.76
N SER A 439 2.20 -12.28 25.46
CA SER A 439 3.41 -12.34 26.31
C SER A 439 4.23 -11.03 26.28
N ASP A 440 4.13 -10.24 25.20
CA ASP A 440 4.85 -8.98 25.00
C ASP A 440 3.86 -7.82 24.82
N LYS A 441 3.42 -7.28 25.96
CA LYS A 441 2.45 -6.16 25.99
C LYS A 441 3.03 -4.86 25.44
N ASP A 442 4.34 -4.68 25.51
CA ASP A 442 5.01 -3.51 24.96
C ASP A 442 4.88 -3.51 23.43
N ARG A 443 5.06 -4.68 22.80
CA ARG A 443 4.83 -4.86 21.36
C ARG A 443 3.38 -4.60 20.96
N VAL A 444 2.39 -5.09 21.73
CA VAL A 444 0.97 -4.83 21.45
C VAL A 444 0.67 -3.32 21.44
N VAL A 445 1.13 -2.60 22.46
CA VAL A 445 0.93 -1.14 22.56
C VAL A 445 1.67 -0.40 21.44
N ALA A 446 2.88 -0.84 21.08
CA ALA A 446 3.64 -0.26 19.96
C ALA A 446 2.91 -0.42 18.61
N MET A 447 2.32 -1.59 18.34
CA MET A 447 1.55 -1.82 17.12
C MET A 447 0.26 -1.00 17.07
N ILE A 448 -0.46 -0.90 18.21
CA ILE A 448 -1.61 -0.01 18.32
C ILE A 448 -1.20 1.44 18.03
N TYR A 449 -0.10 1.91 18.62
CA TYR A 449 0.41 3.25 18.37
C TYR A 449 0.77 3.48 16.90
N SER A 450 1.52 2.55 16.28
CA SER A 450 1.88 2.61 14.87
C SER A 450 0.64 2.78 13.97
N HIS A 451 -0.43 2.03 14.24
CA HIS A 451 -1.68 2.15 13.50
C HIS A 451 -2.36 3.53 13.67
N THR A 452 -2.26 4.17 14.84
CA THR A 452 -2.80 5.54 15.01
C THR A 452 -2.17 6.56 14.06
N GLN A 453 -0.95 6.29 13.59
CA GLN A 453 -0.15 7.16 12.74
C GLN A 453 -0.18 6.77 11.26
N LEU A 454 -1.19 5.97 10.85
CA LEU A 454 -1.37 5.45 9.48
C LEU A 454 -1.26 6.54 8.39
N LYS A 455 -1.74 7.75 8.64
CA LYS A 455 -1.65 8.85 7.66
C LYS A 455 -0.21 9.18 7.27
N GLY A 456 0.71 9.20 8.22
CA GLY A 456 2.13 9.46 7.94
C GLY A 456 2.81 8.26 7.30
N LYS A 457 2.50 7.04 7.78
CA LYS A 457 2.98 5.78 7.18
C LYS A 457 2.61 5.69 5.70
N ASN A 458 1.36 6.00 5.35
CA ASN A 458 0.89 5.96 3.96
C ASN A 458 1.63 6.95 3.07
N LYS A 459 2.03 8.13 3.58
CA LYS A 459 2.83 9.07 2.79
C LYS A 459 4.22 8.52 2.49
N LEU A 460 4.87 7.90 3.47
CA LEU A 460 6.17 7.24 3.27
C LEU A 460 6.04 6.09 2.27
N MET A 461 5.02 5.25 2.41
CA MET A 461 4.77 4.14 1.47
C MET A 461 4.50 4.62 0.05
N LEU A 462 3.71 5.68 -0.12
CA LEU A 462 3.47 6.28 -1.45
C LEU A 462 4.75 6.88 -2.05
N ALA A 463 5.58 7.54 -1.26
CA ALA A 463 6.89 8.02 -1.72
C ALA A 463 7.81 6.85 -2.13
N LEU A 464 7.81 5.78 -1.35
CA LEU A 464 8.56 4.55 -1.65
C LEU A 464 8.09 3.91 -2.96
N PHE A 465 6.78 3.74 -3.15
CA PHE A 465 6.22 3.16 -4.38
C PHE A 465 6.52 4.03 -5.60
N LYS A 466 6.37 5.35 -5.49
CA LYS A 466 6.73 6.28 -6.57
C LYS A 466 8.21 6.19 -6.94
N ALA A 467 9.10 6.05 -5.95
CA ALA A 467 10.53 5.91 -6.18
C ALA A 467 10.88 4.55 -6.82
N ILE A 468 10.18 3.48 -6.47
CA ILE A 468 10.30 2.16 -7.12
C ILE A 468 9.83 2.25 -8.58
N GLU A 469 8.65 2.83 -8.83
CA GLU A 469 8.08 3.04 -10.16
C GLU A 469 9.03 3.82 -11.07
N GLN A 470 9.66 4.88 -10.56
CA GLN A 470 10.61 5.70 -11.32
C GLN A 470 11.91 4.98 -11.70
N ARG A 471 12.32 3.95 -10.95
CA ARG A 471 13.58 3.22 -11.17
C ARG A 471 13.42 2.00 -12.05
N GLY A 472 12.20 1.47 -12.16
CA GLY A 472 11.84 0.38 -13.08
C GLY A 472 11.53 -0.95 -12.38
N ALA A 473 10.95 -1.87 -13.14
CA ALA A 473 10.32 -3.08 -12.61
C ALA A 473 11.31 -4.19 -12.20
N HIS A 474 12.59 -4.06 -12.51
CA HIS A 474 13.65 -4.92 -11.97
C HIS A 474 13.70 -4.96 -10.42
N LEU A 475 13.15 -3.94 -9.73
CA LEU A 475 12.98 -3.92 -8.28
C LEU A 475 11.71 -4.63 -7.79
N VAL A 476 10.72 -4.87 -8.66
CA VAL A 476 9.39 -5.37 -8.28
C VAL A 476 9.39 -6.88 -8.06
N ALA A 477 10.05 -7.65 -8.92
CA ALA A 477 10.10 -9.11 -8.83
C ALA A 477 10.47 -9.64 -7.43
N PRO A 478 11.55 -9.18 -6.77
CA PRO A 478 11.90 -9.64 -5.43
C PRO A 478 10.99 -9.09 -4.30
N LEU A 479 10.11 -8.14 -4.61
CA LEU A 479 9.17 -7.54 -3.67
C LEU A 479 7.74 -8.08 -3.82
N ILE A 480 7.49 -8.93 -4.82
CA ILE A 480 6.14 -9.25 -5.30
C ILE A 480 5.22 -9.83 -4.22
N GLU A 481 5.71 -10.64 -3.29
CA GLU A 481 4.89 -11.19 -2.21
C GLU A 481 4.38 -10.10 -1.27
N ASN A 482 5.29 -9.22 -0.82
CA ASN A 482 4.94 -8.09 0.03
C ASN A 482 4.10 -7.05 -0.70
N LEU A 483 4.40 -6.77 -1.97
CA LEU A 483 3.60 -5.86 -2.80
C LEU A 483 2.22 -6.43 -3.09
N ARG A 484 2.08 -7.74 -3.31
CA ARG A 484 0.78 -8.40 -3.49
C ARG A 484 -0.04 -8.34 -2.21
N GLU A 485 0.55 -8.65 -1.06
CA GLU A 485 -0.17 -8.60 0.22
C GLU A 485 -0.53 -7.16 0.61
N ILE A 486 0.39 -6.21 0.47
CA ILE A 486 0.12 -4.78 0.73
C ILE A 486 -0.83 -4.21 -0.33
N GLY A 487 -0.76 -4.66 -1.57
CA GLY A 487 -1.73 -4.38 -2.62
C GLY A 487 -3.11 -4.94 -2.26
N ASN A 488 -3.19 -6.14 -1.71
CA ASN A 488 -4.45 -6.68 -1.21
C ASN A 488 -5.00 -5.88 -0.01
N MET A 489 -4.13 -5.19 0.74
CA MET A 489 -4.49 -4.19 1.76
C MET A 489 -4.78 -2.79 1.17
N PHE A 490 -4.14 -2.42 0.05
CA PHE A 490 -4.17 -1.12 -0.63
C PHE A 490 -3.97 -1.29 -2.16
N HIS A 491 -5.03 -1.72 -2.82
CA HIS A 491 -5.01 -2.21 -4.21
C HIS A 491 -4.36 -1.27 -5.24
N THR A 492 -3.26 -1.74 -5.84
CA THR A 492 -2.71 -1.32 -7.14
C THR A 492 -2.03 -2.52 -7.79
N ASP A 493 -2.42 -2.82 -9.03
CA ASP A 493 -1.98 -3.94 -9.85
C ASP A 493 -0.70 -3.59 -10.63
N GLU A 494 0.18 -4.58 -10.88
CA GLU A 494 1.12 -4.55 -12.01
C GLU A 494 0.94 -5.80 -12.88
N ILE A 495 1.02 -5.61 -14.20
CA ILE A 495 0.83 -6.63 -15.25
C ILE A 495 2.16 -6.86 -15.96
N VAL A 496 2.63 -8.11 -16.02
CA VAL A 496 3.89 -8.51 -16.68
C VAL A 496 3.63 -9.20 -18.04
N TRP A 497 4.39 -8.85 -19.09
CA TRP A 497 4.29 -9.37 -20.47
C TRP A 497 5.51 -10.24 -20.85
N ASP A 498 5.34 -11.41 -21.50
CA ASP A 498 6.41 -12.45 -21.62
C ASP A 498 6.71 -12.94 -23.05
N MET A 499 7.50 -12.19 -23.83
CA MET A 499 7.61 -12.41 -25.29
C MET A 499 8.23 -13.74 -25.79
N GLU A 500 9.05 -14.47 -25.02
CA GLU A 500 9.98 -15.48 -25.57
C GLU A 500 9.78 -16.95 -25.14
N LYS A 501 8.60 -17.35 -24.64
CA LYS A 501 8.34 -18.75 -24.19
C LYS A 501 9.31 -19.22 -23.08
N VAL A 502 9.74 -18.32 -22.20
CA VAL A 502 10.66 -18.60 -21.09
C VAL A 502 9.90 -19.31 -19.95
N SER A 503 10.54 -20.26 -19.26
CA SER A 503 9.92 -20.91 -18.10
C SER A 503 9.83 -19.91 -16.92
N LEU A 504 8.87 -20.10 -16.00
CA LEU A 504 8.74 -19.26 -14.79
C LEU A 504 10.05 -19.19 -13.98
N ALA A 505 10.88 -20.24 -14.05
CA ALA A 505 12.15 -20.35 -13.33
C ALA A 505 13.32 -19.57 -13.98
N GLU A 506 13.18 -19.11 -15.23
CA GLU A 506 14.26 -18.48 -16.00
C GLU A 506 14.01 -16.98 -16.27
N ARG A 507 12.84 -16.46 -15.86
CA ARG A 507 12.43 -15.05 -16.07
C ARG A 507 13.35 -14.03 -15.41
N ASP A 508 13.91 -14.35 -14.24
CA ASP A 508 14.74 -13.42 -13.46
C ASP A 508 16.16 -13.23 -14.03
N SER A 509 16.47 -13.85 -15.17
CA SER A 509 17.81 -13.89 -15.76
C SER A 509 17.97 -13.08 -17.06
N LYS A 510 16.93 -12.36 -17.51
CA LYS A 510 16.93 -11.63 -18.79
C LYS A 510 16.54 -10.15 -18.65
N GLU A 511 17.14 -9.31 -19.52
CA GLU A 511 17.06 -7.84 -19.53
C GLU A 511 15.92 -7.30 -20.45
N VAL A 512 15.57 -6.03 -20.27
CA VAL A 512 14.29 -5.39 -20.65
C VAL A 512 14.45 -4.38 -21.82
N LEU A 513 13.50 -4.35 -22.76
CA LEU A 513 13.41 -3.51 -23.99
C LEU A 513 12.21 -2.55 -23.91
N SER A 514 12.27 -1.50 -24.74
CA SER A 514 11.15 -0.60 -25.00
C SER A 514 10.19 -1.12 -26.10
N VAL A 515 8.92 -0.67 -26.09
CA VAL A 515 7.88 -1.04 -27.09
C VAL A 515 8.37 -0.96 -28.52
N ASN A 516 9.00 0.17 -28.87
CA ASN A 516 9.48 0.42 -30.22
C ASN A 516 10.54 -0.60 -30.68
N GLU A 517 11.40 -1.03 -29.77
CA GLU A 517 12.47 -1.97 -30.06
C GLU A 517 11.94 -3.39 -30.24
N ALA A 518 10.96 -3.79 -29.45
CA ALA A 518 10.32 -5.10 -29.59
C ALA A 518 9.45 -5.22 -30.84
N VAL A 519 8.68 -4.18 -31.17
CA VAL A 519 7.92 -4.12 -32.42
C VAL A 519 8.86 -4.19 -33.63
N SER A 520 10.00 -3.51 -33.56
CA SER A 520 11.04 -3.58 -34.61
C SER A 520 11.68 -4.97 -34.72
N LYS A 521 11.96 -5.63 -33.59
CA LYS A 521 12.49 -7.00 -33.56
C LYS A 521 11.49 -7.99 -34.16
N LEU A 522 10.22 -7.92 -33.75
CA LEU A 522 9.15 -8.74 -34.31
C LEU A 522 8.98 -8.51 -35.81
N ARG A 523 9.04 -7.26 -36.28
CA ARG A 523 9.02 -6.92 -37.72
C ARG A 523 10.11 -7.65 -38.49
N SER A 524 11.33 -7.69 -37.94
CA SER A 524 12.47 -8.38 -38.58
C SER A 524 12.29 -9.90 -38.61
N ILE A 525 11.77 -10.48 -37.53
CA ILE A 525 11.49 -11.92 -37.44
C ILE A 525 10.40 -12.31 -38.45
N PHE A 526 9.32 -11.54 -38.53
CA PHE A 526 8.23 -11.82 -39.46
C PHE A 526 8.62 -11.62 -40.91
N ALA A 527 9.42 -10.59 -41.22
CA ALA A 527 9.98 -10.43 -42.57
C ALA A 527 10.83 -11.64 -42.97
N GLN A 528 11.68 -12.13 -42.07
CA GLN A 528 12.46 -13.37 -42.31
C GLN A 528 11.55 -14.59 -42.48
N MET A 529 10.49 -14.73 -41.69
CA MET A 529 9.55 -15.85 -41.82
C MET A 529 8.81 -15.84 -43.17
N VAL A 530 8.39 -14.65 -43.63
CA VAL A 530 7.75 -14.47 -44.94
C VAL A 530 8.74 -14.80 -46.06
N ASP A 531 9.98 -14.31 -45.98
CA ASP A 531 11.05 -14.60 -46.95
C ASP A 531 11.42 -16.11 -46.96
N SER A 532 11.20 -16.82 -45.85
CA SER A 532 11.41 -18.27 -45.70
C SER A 532 10.25 -19.12 -46.24
N GLY A 533 9.14 -18.52 -46.65
CA GLY A 533 7.94 -19.24 -47.11
C GLY A 533 7.15 -19.95 -46.01
N MET A 534 7.31 -19.55 -44.74
CA MET A 534 6.54 -20.11 -43.62
C MET A 534 5.06 -19.76 -43.72
N SER A 535 4.19 -20.67 -43.28
CA SER A 535 2.74 -20.42 -43.34
C SER A 535 2.29 -19.43 -42.26
N PRO A 536 1.18 -18.70 -42.46
CA PRO A 536 0.55 -17.89 -41.42
C PRO A 536 0.32 -18.65 -40.11
N LYS A 537 0.04 -19.97 -40.18
CA LYS A 537 -0.11 -20.87 -39.03
C LYS A 537 1.20 -21.06 -38.24
N ASP A 538 2.33 -21.17 -38.93
CA ASP A 538 3.64 -21.34 -38.29
C ASP A 538 4.07 -20.07 -37.55
N MET A 539 3.75 -18.89 -38.11
CA MET A 539 3.93 -17.61 -37.44
C MET A 539 3.18 -17.59 -36.11
N LEU A 540 1.90 -17.99 -36.08
CA LEU A 540 1.08 -18.00 -34.86
C LEU A 540 1.64 -18.91 -33.76
N ASN A 541 2.25 -20.03 -34.15
CA ASN A 541 2.87 -20.95 -33.20
C ASN A 541 4.23 -20.46 -32.68
N ALA A 542 4.81 -19.42 -33.27
CA ALA A 542 6.13 -18.91 -32.90
C ALA A 542 6.14 -18.22 -31.53
N SER A 543 5.12 -17.39 -31.22
CA SER A 543 5.00 -16.71 -29.93
C SER A 543 3.54 -16.52 -29.50
N PRO A 544 3.20 -16.74 -28.22
CA PRO A 544 1.84 -16.55 -27.70
C PRO A 544 1.35 -15.11 -27.81
N TRP A 545 2.23 -14.11 -27.96
CA TRP A 545 1.85 -12.69 -28.00
C TRP A 545 1.49 -12.17 -29.38
N ILE A 546 1.71 -12.96 -30.42
CA ILE A 546 1.54 -12.54 -31.81
C ILE A 546 0.15 -11.98 -32.03
N HIS A 547 -0.87 -12.61 -31.47
CA HIS A 547 -2.25 -12.14 -31.57
C HIS A 547 -2.48 -10.73 -30.99
N LYS A 548 -1.72 -10.29 -29.99
CA LYS A 548 -1.85 -8.96 -29.38
C LYS A 548 -1.17 -7.87 -30.18
N VAL A 549 -0.16 -8.19 -31.00
CA VAL A 549 0.64 -7.20 -31.77
C VAL A 549 0.47 -7.33 -33.28
N ILE A 550 -0.21 -8.37 -33.77
CA ILE A 550 -0.43 -8.64 -35.20
C ILE A 550 -1.06 -7.44 -35.94
N HIS A 551 -1.85 -6.65 -35.22
CA HIS A 551 -2.54 -5.49 -35.75
C HIS A 551 -1.61 -4.34 -36.19
N GLU A 552 -0.39 -4.29 -35.65
CA GLU A 552 0.63 -3.28 -36.02
C GLU A 552 1.20 -3.52 -37.42
N PHE A 553 1.14 -4.77 -37.90
CA PHE A 553 1.64 -5.15 -39.22
C PHE A 553 0.58 -5.03 -40.32
N PHE A 554 -0.69 -4.74 -40.00
CA PHE A 554 -1.77 -4.63 -40.99
C PHE A 554 -1.56 -3.53 -42.05
N PHE A 555 -0.71 -2.55 -41.74
CA PHE A 555 -0.36 -1.44 -42.64
C PHE A 555 1.09 -1.45 -43.11
N ASP A 556 1.86 -2.50 -42.78
CA ASP A 556 3.22 -2.69 -43.28
C ASP A 556 3.24 -2.99 -44.79
N GLU A 557 4.13 -2.35 -45.54
CA GLU A 557 4.21 -2.49 -47.01
C GLU A 557 4.48 -3.93 -47.47
N LYS A 558 5.19 -4.73 -46.66
CA LYS A 558 5.54 -6.12 -46.96
C LYS A 558 4.71 -7.14 -46.19
N LEU A 559 4.38 -6.86 -44.92
CA LEU A 559 3.77 -7.83 -44.01
C LEU A 559 2.24 -7.78 -43.93
N ALA A 560 1.59 -6.76 -44.48
CA ALA A 560 0.15 -6.54 -44.29
C ALA A 560 -0.76 -7.71 -44.72
N ASP A 561 -0.58 -8.26 -45.92
CA ASP A 561 -1.40 -9.39 -46.39
C ASP A 561 -1.18 -10.63 -45.53
N PHE A 562 0.08 -10.94 -45.19
CA PHE A 562 0.44 -12.06 -44.34
C PHE A 562 -0.11 -11.93 -42.91
N ALA A 563 -0.01 -10.74 -42.31
CA ALA A 563 -0.51 -10.44 -40.97
C ALA A 563 -2.04 -10.50 -40.89
N ILE A 564 -2.77 -9.99 -41.90
CA ILE A 564 -4.23 -10.05 -41.93
C ILE A 564 -4.71 -11.49 -42.14
N ARG A 565 -4.06 -12.27 -43.01
CA ARG A 565 -4.35 -13.70 -43.19
C ARG A 565 -4.05 -14.51 -41.92
N ALA A 566 -2.95 -14.23 -41.24
CA ALA A 566 -2.63 -14.85 -39.96
C ALA A 566 -3.64 -14.45 -38.87
N TYR A 567 -4.12 -13.20 -38.85
CA TYR A 567 -5.20 -12.78 -37.96
C TYR A 567 -6.49 -13.55 -38.26
N ILE A 568 -6.91 -13.65 -39.52
CA ILE A 568 -8.10 -14.42 -39.91
C ILE A 568 -7.93 -15.91 -39.57
N GLY A 569 -6.76 -16.48 -39.87
CA GLY A 569 -6.42 -17.88 -39.55
C GLY A 569 -6.38 -18.15 -38.05
N LEU A 570 -5.88 -17.23 -37.23
CA LEU A 570 -5.87 -17.36 -35.77
C LEU A 570 -7.28 -17.34 -35.18
N HIS A 571 -8.09 -16.38 -35.63
CA HIS A 571 -9.37 -16.09 -34.98
C HIS A 571 -10.51 -16.96 -35.53
N PHE A 572 -10.39 -17.43 -36.78
CA PHE A 572 -11.46 -18.15 -37.47
C PHE A 572 -11.01 -19.49 -38.08
N ALA A 573 -9.71 -19.86 -37.96
CA ALA A 573 -9.14 -21.11 -38.49
C ALA A 573 -9.50 -21.37 -39.96
N VAL A 574 -9.51 -20.30 -40.76
CA VAL A 574 -9.79 -20.30 -42.20
C VAL A 574 -8.49 -20.11 -42.96
N ASP A 575 -8.18 -21.05 -43.87
CA ASP A 575 -6.99 -20.99 -44.71
C ASP A 575 -7.27 -20.29 -46.07
N ASP A 576 -8.52 -20.31 -46.55
CA ASP A 576 -8.95 -19.68 -47.81
C ASP A 576 -9.55 -18.28 -47.58
N VAL A 577 -8.75 -17.24 -47.83
CA VAL A 577 -9.19 -15.83 -47.77
C VAL A 577 -9.00 -15.17 -49.14
N THR A 578 -10.09 -14.60 -49.67
CA THR A 578 -10.07 -13.81 -50.92
C THR A 578 -9.78 -12.34 -50.60
N CYS A 579 -8.85 -11.71 -51.32
CA CYS A 579 -8.54 -10.28 -51.19
C CYS A 579 -8.93 -9.54 -52.47
N SER A 580 -9.71 -8.46 -52.36
CA SER A 580 -10.05 -7.60 -53.50
C SER A 580 -9.88 -6.11 -53.18
N ALA A 581 -9.37 -5.35 -54.15
CA ALA A 581 -9.24 -3.90 -54.04
C ALA A 581 -10.55 -3.20 -54.44
N LEU A 582 -10.98 -2.22 -53.65
CA LEU A 582 -12.18 -1.40 -53.86
C LEU A 582 -11.75 0.04 -54.16
N SER A 583 -12.10 0.55 -55.34
CA SER A 583 -11.86 1.96 -55.68
C SER A 583 -13.02 2.84 -55.19
N CYS A 584 -12.76 3.75 -54.25
CA CYS A 584 -13.74 4.75 -53.81
C CYS A 584 -13.43 6.10 -54.47
N ALA A 585 -14.42 6.74 -55.08
CA ALA A 585 -14.25 8.07 -55.65
C ALA A 585 -14.04 9.13 -54.55
N ASN A 586 -13.01 9.97 -54.70
CA ASN A 586 -12.63 11.12 -53.86
C ASN A 586 -12.00 10.84 -52.49
N HIS A 587 -11.42 9.67 -52.23
CA HIS A 587 -10.63 9.42 -51.00
C HIS A 587 -9.27 8.81 -51.35
N ASP A 588 -8.18 9.28 -50.72
CA ASP A 588 -6.83 8.69 -50.78
C ASP A 588 -6.72 7.32 -50.04
N ALA A 589 -7.86 6.68 -49.77
CA ALA A 589 -7.93 5.44 -49.03
C ALA A 589 -7.93 4.24 -49.98
N GLN A 590 -6.89 3.41 -49.91
CA GLN A 590 -6.86 2.10 -50.57
C GLN A 590 -7.67 1.11 -49.73
N VAL A 591 -8.83 0.69 -50.26
CA VAL A 591 -9.74 -0.22 -49.58
C VAL A 591 -9.46 -1.65 -50.03
N TYR A 592 -9.04 -2.51 -49.09
CA TYR A 592 -8.85 -3.93 -49.33
C TYR A 592 -9.90 -4.70 -48.53
N ASP A 593 -10.68 -5.54 -49.20
CA ASP A 593 -11.70 -6.40 -48.59
C ASP A 593 -11.20 -7.85 -48.55
N PHE A 594 -11.14 -8.42 -47.36
CA PHE A 594 -10.86 -9.84 -47.11
C PHE A 594 -12.16 -10.56 -46.77
N PHE A 595 -12.64 -11.41 -47.68
CA PHE A 595 -13.94 -12.08 -47.57
C PHE A 595 -13.79 -13.58 -47.30
N VAL A 596 -14.63 -14.09 -46.38
CA VAL A 596 -14.72 -15.50 -45.99
C VAL A 596 -16.17 -15.98 -46.12
N ASP A 597 -16.38 -17.08 -46.86
CA ASP A 597 -17.69 -17.69 -47.12
C ASP A 597 -18.09 -18.77 -46.08
N ASN A 598 -19.38 -19.06 -46.07
CA ASN A 598 -20.20 -19.71 -45.04
C ASN A 598 -19.73 -21.11 -44.56
N SER A 599 -18.93 -21.85 -45.32
CA SER A 599 -18.57 -23.24 -44.97
C SER A 599 -17.57 -23.36 -43.81
N ASN A 600 -16.81 -22.31 -43.50
CA ASN A 600 -15.70 -22.38 -42.54
C ASN A 600 -15.96 -21.63 -41.21
N LEU A 601 -16.86 -20.65 -41.19
CA LEU A 601 -17.14 -19.81 -40.00
C LEU A 601 -18.02 -20.51 -38.94
N VAL A 602 -18.88 -21.44 -39.37
CA VAL A 602 -19.89 -22.12 -38.52
C VAL A 602 -19.25 -22.98 -37.42
N HIS A 603 -17.99 -23.38 -37.58
CA HIS A 603 -17.26 -24.22 -36.64
C HIS A 603 -16.61 -23.46 -35.48
N TYR A 604 -16.50 -22.12 -35.57
CA TYR A 604 -15.74 -21.30 -34.61
C TYR A 604 -16.54 -20.14 -34.01
N MET A 605 -17.73 -19.84 -34.53
CA MET A 605 -18.60 -18.77 -34.02
C MET A 605 -20.03 -19.26 -33.83
N ILE A 606 -20.64 -18.94 -32.67
CA ILE A 606 -22.02 -19.33 -32.38
C ILE A 606 -22.97 -18.32 -33.06
N SER A 607 -23.72 -18.75 -34.08
CA SER A 607 -24.82 -17.93 -34.61
C SER A 607 -26.00 -17.92 -33.63
N PRO A 608 -26.61 -16.76 -33.33
CA PRO A 608 -27.84 -16.69 -32.56
C PRO A 608 -29.07 -17.25 -33.29
N SER A 609 -29.02 -17.45 -34.62
CA SER A 609 -30.09 -18.02 -35.43
C SER A 609 -29.68 -19.34 -36.08
N VAL A 610 -30.58 -20.32 -36.07
CA VAL A 610 -30.30 -21.74 -36.36
C VAL A 610 -29.88 -21.98 -37.82
N ASP A 611 -30.22 -21.07 -38.74
CA ASP A 611 -30.10 -21.25 -40.20
C ASP A 611 -29.42 -20.08 -40.96
N SER A 612 -28.82 -19.08 -40.28
CA SER A 612 -28.29 -17.89 -40.97
C SER A 612 -26.93 -18.10 -41.63
N ASN A 613 -26.77 -17.68 -42.88
CA ASN A 613 -25.46 -17.57 -43.51
C ASN A 613 -24.61 -16.52 -42.79
N GLN A 614 -23.35 -16.85 -42.47
CA GLN A 614 -22.39 -15.93 -41.84
C GLN A 614 -21.35 -15.44 -42.85
N TYR A 615 -21.12 -14.13 -42.86
CA TYR A 615 -20.12 -13.47 -43.70
C TYR A 615 -19.20 -12.63 -42.83
N LEU A 616 -17.90 -12.65 -43.14
CA LEU A 616 -16.89 -11.78 -42.54
C LEU A 616 -16.20 -10.97 -43.64
N SER A 617 -16.13 -9.65 -43.45
CA SER A 617 -15.42 -8.71 -44.30
C SER A 617 -14.47 -7.87 -43.44
N ILE A 618 -13.18 -7.87 -43.78
CA ILE A 618 -12.18 -7.01 -43.15
C ILE A 618 -11.73 -5.96 -44.17
N ILE A 619 -11.90 -4.68 -43.81
CA ILE A 619 -11.72 -3.52 -44.66
C ILE A 619 -10.54 -2.70 -44.15
N LYS A 620 -9.51 -2.50 -44.96
CA LYS A 620 -8.35 -1.64 -44.63
C LYS A 620 -8.56 -0.22 -45.16
N LEU A 621 -8.32 0.82 -44.34
CA LEU A 621 -8.48 2.24 -44.70
C LEU A 621 -7.34 3.09 -44.11
N SER A 622 -6.86 4.08 -44.86
CA SER A 622 -5.93 5.11 -44.34
C SER A 622 -6.59 6.48 -44.44
N VAL A 623 -6.59 7.24 -43.35
CA VAL A 623 -7.38 8.47 -43.20
C VAL A 623 -6.54 9.58 -42.55
N ASN A 624 -6.72 10.82 -43.01
CA ASN A 624 -6.12 12.00 -42.38
C ASN A 624 -6.82 12.38 -41.07
N GLN A 625 -6.03 12.80 -40.09
CA GLN A 625 -6.47 13.15 -38.72
C GLN A 625 -7.68 14.09 -38.68
N ASP A 626 -7.64 15.20 -39.44
CA ASP A 626 -8.65 16.26 -39.36
C ASP A 626 -10.05 15.81 -39.80
N ASN A 627 -10.15 14.67 -40.49
CA ASN A 627 -11.39 14.16 -41.08
C ASN A 627 -11.72 12.71 -40.65
N PHE A 628 -11.14 12.19 -39.56
CA PHE A 628 -11.27 10.78 -39.16
C PHE A 628 -12.72 10.26 -39.15
N ALA A 629 -13.58 10.85 -38.33
CA ALA A 629 -14.98 10.43 -38.22
C ALA A 629 -15.80 10.69 -39.51
N GLN A 630 -15.51 11.78 -40.23
CA GLN A 630 -16.22 12.14 -41.47
C GLN A 630 -15.87 11.20 -42.63
N ALA A 631 -14.62 10.78 -42.75
CA ALA A 631 -14.17 9.89 -43.82
C ALA A 631 -14.69 8.45 -43.65
N ILE A 632 -14.68 7.92 -42.43
CA ILE A 632 -15.16 6.55 -42.16
C ILE A 632 -16.69 6.43 -42.18
N THR A 633 -17.41 7.54 -41.99
CA THR A 633 -18.88 7.60 -42.06
C THR A 633 -19.41 8.19 -43.37
N HIS A 634 -18.53 8.49 -44.33
CA HIS A 634 -18.91 9.14 -45.58
C HIS A 634 -19.82 8.26 -46.43
N GLU A 635 -20.84 8.87 -47.06
CA GLU A 635 -21.86 8.13 -47.78
C GLU A 635 -21.32 7.35 -48.99
N ASN A 636 -20.28 7.87 -49.66
CA ASN A 636 -19.63 7.18 -50.78
C ASN A 636 -19.01 5.82 -50.38
N LEU A 637 -18.30 5.77 -49.25
CA LEU A 637 -17.72 4.53 -48.73
C LEU A 637 -18.82 3.51 -48.43
N ILE A 638 -19.89 3.96 -47.77
CA ILE A 638 -21.06 3.12 -47.46
C ILE A 638 -21.70 2.59 -48.75
N ASN A 639 -21.87 3.41 -49.78
CA ASN A 639 -22.45 3.00 -51.06
C ASN A 639 -21.58 1.96 -51.79
N SER A 640 -20.27 2.15 -51.81
CA SER A 640 -19.32 1.19 -52.41
C SER A 640 -19.38 -0.16 -51.69
N LEU A 641 -19.42 -0.17 -50.36
CA LEU A 641 -19.55 -1.40 -49.57
C LEU A 641 -20.89 -2.11 -49.82
N VAL A 642 -22.00 -1.37 -49.87
CA VAL A 642 -23.33 -1.94 -50.17
C VAL A 642 -23.37 -2.56 -51.58
N SER A 643 -22.78 -1.90 -52.58
CA SER A 643 -22.68 -2.45 -53.94
C SER A 643 -21.92 -3.77 -53.94
N LYS A 644 -20.75 -3.81 -53.29
CA LYS A 644 -19.91 -5.01 -53.22
C LYS A 644 -20.59 -6.16 -52.50
N PHE A 645 -21.18 -5.91 -51.32
CA PHE A 645 -21.94 -6.92 -50.59
C PHE A 645 -23.11 -7.48 -51.41
N SER A 646 -23.74 -6.65 -52.23
CA SER A 646 -24.81 -7.06 -53.15
C SER A 646 -24.30 -7.93 -54.31
N GLU A 647 -23.12 -7.62 -54.86
CA GLU A 647 -22.42 -8.42 -55.88
C GLU A 647 -21.96 -9.78 -55.36
N CYS A 648 -21.46 -9.83 -54.11
CA CYS A 648 -21.07 -11.05 -53.41
C CYS A 648 -22.25 -11.95 -53.02
N GLY A 649 -23.48 -11.61 -53.43
CA GLY A 649 -24.65 -12.46 -53.21
C GLY A 649 -25.20 -12.43 -51.79
N ILE A 650 -24.84 -11.44 -50.96
CA ILE A 650 -25.43 -11.25 -49.62
C ILE A 650 -26.88 -10.75 -49.80
N LYS A 651 -27.79 -11.69 -50.05
CA LYS A 651 -29.22 -11.46 -50.24
C LYS A 651 -30.02 -12.31 -49.26
N SER A 652 -31.23 -11.83 -48.95
CA SER A 652 -32.21 -12.61 -48.18
C SER A 652 -32.76 -13.74 -49.05
N ASN A 653 -32.22 -14.95 -48.89
CA ASN A 653 -32.77 -16.16 -49.51
C ASN A 653 -33.85 -16.80 -48.64
N GLY A 654 -34.69 -16.00 -47.97
CA GLY A 654 -35.69 -16.46 -47.00
C GLY A 654 -35.16 -16.71 -45.58
N ILE A 655 -33.83 -16.69 -45.39
CA ILE A 655 -33.16 -16.74 -44.08
C ILE A 655 -32.31 -15.48 -43.90
N ARG A 656 -32.44 -14.84 -42.74
CA ARG A 656 -31.74 -13.60 -42.39
C ARG A 656 -30.26 -13.90 -42.19
N SER A 657 -29.41 -13.39 -43.07
CA SER A 657 -27.95 -13.60 -43.01
C SER A 657 -27.29 -12.66 -42.01
N GLN A 658 -26.14 -13.05 -41.46
CA GLN A 658 -25.34 -12.23 -40.54
C GLN A 658 -24.05 -11.78 -41.24
N LEU A 659 -23.81 -10.47 -41.29
CA LEU A 659 -22.61 -9.86 -41.87
C LEU A 659 -21.79 -9.17 -40.79
N ARG A 660 -20.53 -9.59 -40.63
CA ARG A 660 -19.56 -8.96 -39.73
C ARG A 660 -18.56 -8.15 -40.55
N VAL A 661 -18.41 -6.87 -40.21
CA VAL A 661 -17.55 -5.93 -40.93
C VAL A 661 -16.53 -5.33 -39.96
N THR A 662 -15.24 -5.54 -40.21
CA THR A 662 -14.16 -4.95 -39.40
C THR A 662 -13.41 -3.93 -40.22
N LEU A 663 -13.41 -2.66 -39.82
CA LEU A 663 -12.63 -1.60 -40.46
C LEU A 663 -11.31 -1.43 -39.70
N LEU A 664 -10.19 -1.74 -40.33
CA LEU A 664 -8.85 -1.40 -39.88
C LEU A 664 -8.52 -0.01 -40.39
N VAL A 665 -8.25 0.96 -39.51
CA VAL A 665 -8.03 2.37 -39.89
C VAL A 665 -6.66 2.84 -39.41
N ASN A 666 -5.82 3.29 -40.34
CA ASN A 666 -4.57 3.97 -40.04
C ASN A 666 -4.78 5.49 -40.08
N VAL A 667 -4.40 6.20 -39.01
CA VAL A 667 -4.47 7.66 -38.93
C VAL A 667 -3.11 8.24 -39.31
N VAL A 668 -3.05 8.91 -40.46
CA VAL A 668 -1.79 9.47 -40.98
C VAL A 668 -1.43 10.73 -40.21
N GLN A 669 -0.39 10.68 -39.35
CA GLN A 669 0.20 11.84 -38.70
C GLN A 669 1.29 12.49 -39.55
N LYS A 670 1.42 13.82 -39.50
CA LYS A 670 2.67 14.51 -39.88
C LYS A 670 3.70 14.26 -38.78
N THR A 671 4.67 13.38 -39.04
CA THR A 671 5.67 12.93 -38.06
C THR A 671 6.58 14.06 -37.58
N THR A 672 6.67 14.27 -36.27
CA THR A 672 7.89 14.78 -35.62
C THR A 672 8.76 13.58 -35.25
N LEU A 673 9.92 13.46 -35.88
CA LEU A 673 10.91 12.43 -35.59
C LEU A 673 11.41 12.58 -34.15
N ALA A 674 11.15 11.58 -33.30
CA ALA A 674 11.89 11.40 -32.06
C ALA A 674 13.17 10.59 -32.38
N GLU A 675 14.33 11.18 -32.11
CA GLU A 675 15.63 10.53 -32.31
C GLU A 675 15.83 9.39 -31.32
N SER A 676 16.09 8.17 -31.82
CA SER A 676 16.49 7.04 -30.98
C SER A 676 18.01 7.03 -30.78
N LYS A 677 18.44 6.84 -29.53
CA LYS A 677 19.85 6.55 -29.20
C LYS A 677 20.14 5.09 -29.52
N LYS A 678 21.24 4.84 -30.26
CA LYS A 678 21.70 3.50 -30.64
C LYS A 678 22.48 2.81 -29.51
N GLY A 679 22.13 1.56 -29.21
CA GLY A 679 22.94 0.58 -28.47
C GLY A 679 22.31 -0.81 -28.60
N TYR A 680 23.10 -1.85 -28.89
CA TYR A 680 22.63 -3.17 -29.33
C TYR A 680 22.62 -4.24 -28.21
N ARG A 681 21.54 -5.05 -28.09
CA ARG A 681 21.44 -6.55 -27.94
C ARG A 681 20.27 -7.03 -27.01
N GLU A 682 19.40 -7.93 -27.55
CA GLU A 682 18.47 -9.00 -27.03
C GLU A 682 17.86 -8.99 -25.58
N ALA A 683 16.64 -9.52 -25.28
CA ALA A 683 15.26 -9.03 -25.46
C ALA A 683 14.22 -9.53 -24.40
N GLN A 684 13.35 -8.63 -23.88
CA GLN A 684 11.97 -8.77 -23.30
C GLN A 684 11.37 -7.35 -23.15
N LEU A 685 10.08 -7.06 -22.90
CA LEU A 685 9.48 -5.69 -22.90
C LEU A 685 8.99 -5.26 -21.49
N GLU A 686 9.38 -4.10 -20.92
CA GLU A 686 8.75 -3.58 -19.67
C GLU A 686 8.00 -2.24 -19.80
N GLU A 687 8.29 -1.37 -20.76
CA GLU A 687 7.54 -0.11 -20.77
C GLU A 687 6.20 -0.30 -21.48
N LEU A 688 5.10 -0.09 -20.75
CA LEU A 688 3.78 0.09 -21.35
C LEU A 688 3.85 1.30 -22.30
N PRO A 689 3.32 1.22 -23.53
CA PRO A 689 3.27 2.39 -24.40
C PRO A 689 2.44 3.46 -23.70
N PHE A 690 3.03 4.61 -23.41
CA PHE A 690 2.33 5.73 -22.77
C PHE A 690 1.10 6.11 -23.60
N HIS A 691 -0.10 5.70 -23.22
CA HIS A 691 -1.33 6.19 -23.84
C HIS A 691 -1.53 7.63 -23.39
N SER A 692 -1.53 8.54 -24.37
CA SER A 692 -1.95 9.90 -24.13
C SER A 692 -3.48 9.95 -24.08
N ASP A 693 -4.04 10.96 -23.40
CA ASP A 693 -5.48 11.23 -23.42
C ASP A 693 -6.05 11.31 -24.86
N TYR A 694 -5.18 11.62 -25.83
CA TYR A 694 -5.50 11.66 -27.25
C TYR A 694 -5.69 10.27 -27.88
N ASP A 695 -4.88 9.29 -27.50
CA ASP A 695 -5.03 7.91 -28.00
C ASP A 695 -6.37 7.32 -27.53
N ASP A 696 -6.74 7.58 -26.27
CA ASP A 696 -8.02 7.19 -25.71
C ASP A 696 -9.21 7.87 -26.42
N LEU A 697 -9.05 9.14 -26.80
CA LEU A 697 -10.05 9.89 -27.54
C LEU A 697 -10.28 9.30 -28.94
N ILE A 698 -9.21 9.00 -29.69
CA ILE A 698 -9.30 8.40 -31.02
C ILE A 698 -9.99 7.04 -30.98
N VAL A 699 -9.63 6.19 -30.01
CA VAL A 699 -10.25 4.87 -29.88
C VAL A 699 -11.73 5.01 -29.52
N ALA A 700 -12.09 5.97 -28.66
CA ALA A 700 -13.49 6.26 -28.36
C ALA A 700 -14.26 6.78 -29.59
N GLU A 701 -13.64 7.60 -30.44
CA GLU A 701 -14.23 8.02 -31.71
C GLU A 701 -14.44 6.84 -32.68
N ALA A 702 -13.50 5.90 -32.75
CA ALA A 702 -13.62 4.69 -33.55
C ALA A 702 -14.75 3.76 -33.08
N GLU A 703 -14.88 3.57 -31.76
CA GLU A 703 -15.98 2.82 -31.14
C GLU A 703 -17.34 3.47 -31.47
N ASN A 704 -17.44 4.80 -31.42
CA ASN A 704 -18.63 5.54 -31.81
C ASN A 704 -18.94 5.41 -33.31
N ALA A 705 -17.91 5.50 -34.16
CA ALA A 705 -18.05 5.36 -35.60
C ALA A 705 -18.55 3.96 -36.01
N SER A 706 -18.17 2.93 -35.26
CA SER A 706 -18.70 1.57 -35.44
C SER A 706 -20.24 1.58 -35.40
N ILE A 707 -20.83 2.28 -34.42
CA ILE A 707 -22.30 2.37 -34.30
C ILE A 707 -22.92 3.08 -35.51
N VAL A 708 -22.30 4.16 -35.99
CA VAL A 708 -22.78 4.95 -37.13
C VAL A 708 -22.76 4.13 -38.41
N ILE A 709 -21.65 3.44 -38.70
CA ILE A 709 -21.49 2.61 -39.89
C ILE A 709 -22.46 1.44 -39.87
N ARG A 710 -22.61 0.75 -38.72
CA ARG A 710 -23.62 -0.29 -38.54
C ARG A 710 -25.01 0.18 -38.93
N ASN A 711 -25.42 1.33 -38.39
CA ASN A 711 -26.75 1.88 -38.63
C ASN A 711 -26.94 2.29 -40.09
N ALA A 712 -25.90 2.80 -40.75
CA ALA A 712 -25.95 3.19 -42.15
C ALA A 712 -26.03 1.97 -43.09
N LEU A 713 -25.24 0.93 -42.84
CA LEU A 713 -25.30 -0.33 -43.58
C LEU A 713 -26.64 -1.03 -43.35
N ALA A 714 -27.13 -1.11 -42.11
CA ALA A 714 -28.39 -1.77 -41.77
C ALA A 714 -29.61 -1.09 -42.41
N LYS A 715 -29.56 0.24 -42.65
CA LYS A 715 -30.59 0.97 -43.40
C LYS A 715 -30.64 0.55 -44.89
N LYS A 716 -29.50 0.22 -45.50
CA LYS A 716 -29.40 -0.13 -46.92
C LYS A 716 -29.50 -1.65 -47.17
N LEU A 717 -29.13 -2.47 -46.19
CA LEU A 717 -29.17 -3.94 -46.19
C LEU A 717 -30.17 -4.46 -45.13
N VAL A 718 -31.46 -4.14 -45.32
CA VAL A 718 -32.53 -4.32 -44.30
C VAL A 718 -32.76 -5.77 -43.86
N ALA A 719 -32.35 -6.74 -44.67
CA ALA A 719 -32.54 -8.18 -44.42
C ALA A 719 -31.28 -8.92 -43.96
N VAL A 720 -30.26 -8.17 -43.49
CA VAL A 720 -28.99 -8.70 -43.00
C VAL A 720 -28.74 -8.16 -41.60
N ASP A 721 -28.33 -9.03 -40.67
CA ASP A 721 -27.91 -8.62 -39.33
C ASP A 721 -26.43 -8.21 -39.35
N ILE A 722 -26.17 -6.93 -39.12
CA ILE A 722 -24.84 -6.34 -39.31
C ILE A 722 -24.17 -6.07 -37.97
N ILE A 723 -22.95 -6.58 -37.82
CA ILE A 723 -22.05 -6.27 -36.71
C ILE A 723 -20.84 -5.54 -37.31
N THR A 724 -20.47 -4.40 -36.73
CA THR A 724 -19.33 -3.62 -37.21
C THR A 724 -18.36 -3.32 -36.09
N HIS A 725 -17.06 -3.41 -36.37
CA HIS A 725 -15.99 -2.94 -35.49
C HIS A 725 -15.06 -2.02 -36.27
N VAL A 726 -14.55 -0.96 -35.65
CA VAL A 726 -13.52 -0.08 -36.19
C VAL A 726 -12.32 -0.17 -35.26
N LEU A 727 -11.18 -0.63 -35.77
CA LEU A 727 -9.92 -0.75 -35.05
C LEU A 727 -8.95 0.28 -35.60
N VAL A 728 -8.40 1.10 -34.70
CA VAL A 728 -7.36 2.06 -35.06
C VAL A 728 -6.01 1.39 -34.98
N CYS A 729 -5.25 1.41 -36.07
CA CYS A 729 -3.91 0.83 -36.16
C CYS A 729 -2.88 1.97 -36.19
N SER A 730 -1.89 1.92 -35.30
CA SER A 730 -0.74 2.83 -35.32
C SER A 730 0.54 2.04 -35.59
N PRO A 731 1.41 2.50 -36.52
CA PRO A 731 2.59 1.76 -36.95
C PRO A 731 3.73 1.67 -35.91
N TYR A 732 3.66 2.46 -34.83
CA TYR A 732 4.73 2.58 -33.81
C TYR A 732 4.21 2.52 -32.37
N LYS A 733 2.93 2.17 -32.16
CA LYS A 733 2.33 2.16 -30.83
C LYS A 733 1.12 1.22 -30.79
N PRO A 734 1.14 0.14 -30.00
CA PRO A 734 -0.01 -0.74 -29.89
C PRO A 734 -1.14 0.01 -29.17
N LEU A 735 -2.33 0.00 -29.78
CA LEU A 735 -3.55 0.52 -29.17
C LEU A 735 -4.40 -0.67 -28.75
N THR A 736 -4.42 -0.95 -27.45
CA THR A 736 -5.19 -2.05 -26.88
C THR A 736 -6.69 -1.80 -27.08
N GLN A 737 -7.26 -2.58 -27.99
CA GLN A 737 -8.65 -2.52 -28.40
C GLN A 737 -9.25 -3.91 -28.37
N VAL A 738 -10.51 -4.01 -27.99
CA VAL A 738 -11.24 -5.28 -28.06
C VAL A 738 -11.66 -5.50 -29.50
N ASP A 739 -11.07 -6.51 -30.12
CA ASP A 739 -11.41 -6.92 -31.48
C ASP A 739 -12.76 -7.68 -31.52
N LEU A 740 -13.19 -8.05 -32.73
CA LEU A 740 -14.50 -8.68 -32.93
C LEU A 740 -14.65 -10.00 -32.16
N LEU A 741 -13.61 -10.84 -32.15
CA LEU A 741 -13.65 -12.12 -31.44
C LEU A 741 -13.52 -11.92 -29.92
N GLY A 742 -12.68 -10.99 -29.49
CA GLY A 742 -12.56 -10.58 -28.10
C GLY A 742 -13.89 -10.08 -27.55
N ALA A 743 -14.61 -9.25 -28.30
CA ALA A 743 -15.92 -8.75 -27.90
C ALA A 743 -16.98 -9.87 -27.77
N GLU A 744 -16.86 -10.89 -28.62
CA GLU A 744 -17.73 -12.07 -28.63
C GLU A 744 -17.42 -13.01 -27.45
N ARG A 745 -16.13 -13.29 -27.20
CA ARG A 745 -15.64 -14.08 -26.06
C ARG A 745 -15.90 -13.41 -24.72
N LEU A 746 -15.75 -12.08 -24.66
CA LEU A 746 -16.05 -11.26 -23.48
C LEU A 746 -17.54 -10.98 -23.29
N GLU A 747 -18.38 -11.37 -24.26
CA GLU A 747 -19.83 -11.22 -24.25
C GLU A 747 -20.28 -9.77 -23.99
N LEU A 748 -19.60 -8.81 -24.61
CA LEU A 748 -19.86 -7.38 -24.37
C LEU A 748 -21.31 -6.98 -24.71
N TRP A 749 -21.97 -7.73 -25.60
CA TRP A 749 -23.39 -7.56 -25.92
C TRP A 749 -24.34 -7.79 -24.73
N ARG A 750 -23.90 -8.50 -23.68
CA ARG A 750 -24.68 -8.70 -22.44
C ARG A 750 -24.58 -7.52 -21.48
N LEU A 751 -23.67 -6.57 -21.71
CA LEU A 751 -23.56 -5.39 -20.87
C LEU A 751 -24.74 -4.44 -21.11
N PRO A 752 -25.20 -3.70 -20.08
CA PRO A 752 -26.11 -2.58 -20.30
C PRO A 752 -25.54 -1.59 -21.30
N LYS A 753 -26.37 -1.05 -22.20
CA LYS A 753 -25.94 -0.16 -23.31
C LYS A 753 -25.21 1.09 -22.83
N GLU A 754 -25.48 1.55 -21.61
CA GLU A 754 -24.88 2.74 -21.02
C GLU A 754 -23.55 2.45 -20.27
N SER A 755 -23.09 1.19 -20.30
CA SER A 755 -21.82 0.82 -19.65
C SER A 755 -20.62 1.37 -20.43
N ARG A 756 -19.65 1.92 -19.71
CA ARG A 756 -18.42 2.48 -20.29
C ARG A 756 -17.18 1.82 -19.70
N LEU A 757 -16.14 1.62 -20.51
CA LEU A 757 -14.84 1.16 -20.03
C LEU A 757 -14.24 2.22 -19.08
N VAL A 758 -13.70 1.79 -17.94
CA VAL A 758 -13.07 2.68 -16.93
C VAL A 758 -11.69 2.24 -16.49
N SER A 759 -11.31 0.99 -16.77
CA SER A 759 -9.94 0.48 -16.63
C SER A 759 -9.03 1.06 -17.70
N ASP A 760 -7.73 1.02 -17.44
CA ASP A 760 -6.72 1.22 -18.48
C ASP A 760 -6.93 0.19 -19.61
N ARG A 761 -6.78 0.61 -20.86
CA ARG A 761 -6.88 -0.27 -22.03
C ARG A 761 -5.76 -1.30 -22.05
N LEU A 762 -4.61 -1.00 -21.43
CA LEU A 762 -3.48 -1.93 -21.30
C LEU A 762 -3.72 -3.05 -20.29
N SER A 763 -4.76 -2.92 -19.47
CA SER A 763 -5.15 -3.95 -18.53
C SER A 763 -5.67 -5.19 -19.26
N ASN A 764 -5.22 -6.39 -18.83
CA ASN A 764 -5.84 -7.65 -19.26
C ASN A 764 -7.27 -7.80 -18.71
N LEU A 765 -7.65 -6.96 -17.72
CA LEU A 765 -8.97 -6.88 -17.13
C LEU A 765 -9.72 -5.66 -17.68
N ASN A 766 -10.80 -5.89 -18.42
CA ASN A 766 -11.67 -4.82 -18.90
C ASN A 766 -12.75 -4.52 -17.86
N VAL A 767 -12.67 -3.37 -17.19
CA VAL A 767 -13.66 -2.95 -16.20
C VAL A 767 -14.63 -1.97 -16.82
N PHE A 768 -15.90 -2.36 -16.91
CA PHE A 768 -16.99 -1.52 -17.39
C PHE A 768 -17.82 -0.99 -16.23
N LYS A 769 -18.06 0.31 -16.18
CA LYS A 769 -18.93 0.98 -15.21
C LYS A 769 -20.28 1.29 -15.83
N TYR A 770 -21.33 0.83 -15.17
CA TYR A 770 -22.71 1.25 -15.40
C TYR A 770 -23.17 2.15 -14.25
N ASP A 771 -23.82 3.26 -14.59
CA ASP A 771 -24.43 4.18 -13.63
C ASP A 771 -25.95 4.08 -13.69
N ASP A 772 -26.58 4.12 -12.51
CA ASP A 772 -28.03 4.28 -12.46
C ASP A 772 -28.47 5.68 -12.96
N PRO A 773 -29.76 5.88 -13.29
CA PRO A 773 -30.22 7.17 -13.83
C PRO A 773 -29.88 8.38 -12.96
N ASP A 774 -29.88 8.20 -11.64
CA ASP A 774 -29.56 9.24 -10.65
C ASP A 774 -28.05 9.40 -10.40
N LYS A 775 -27.21 8.55 -11.02
CA LYS A 775 -25.74 8.48 -10.89
C LYS A 775 -25.24 8.34 -9.45
N HIS A 776 -26.09 7.85 -8.55
CA HIS A 776 -25.74 7.63 -7.15
C HIS A 776 -25.23 6.20 -6.93
N PHE A 777 -25.83 5.23 -7.62
CA PHE A 777 -25.41 3.83 -7.57
C PHE A 777 -24.71 3.43 -8.86
N SER A 778 -23.67 2.62 -8.72
CA SER A 778 -22.91 2.09 -9.86
C SER A 778 -22.74 0.58 -9.75
N ARG A 779 -22.62 -0.07 -10.91
CA ARG A 779 -22.29 -1.50 -11.02
C ARG A 779 -21.05 -1.63 -11.90
N LEU A 780 -20.07 -2.38 -11.43
CA LEU A 780 -18.85 -2.69 -12.18
C LEU A 780 -18.97 -4.09 -12.79
N PHE A 781 -18.62 -4.21 -14.06
CA PHE A 781 -18.52 -5.47 -14.79
C PHE A 781 -17.08 -5.68 -15.23
N VAL A 782 -16.39 -6.67 -14.64
CA VAL A 782 -15.06 -7.08 -15.06
C VAL A 782 -15.19 -8.17 -16.12
N ARG A 783 -14.48 -8.01 -17.24
CA ARG A 783 -14.43 -8.97 -18.34
C ARG A 783 -12.99 -9.32 -18.66
N GLN A 784 -12.67 -10.61 -18.66
CA GLN A 784 -11.31 -11.11 -18.90
C GLN A 784 -11.30 -12.30 -19.86
N ILE A 785 -10.29 -12.36 -20.72
CA ILE A 785 -9.88 -13.60 -21.39
C ILE A 785 -8.67 -14.14 -20.63
N LEU A 786 -8.79 -15.34 -20.07
CA LEU A 786 -7.75 -15.99 -19.31
C LEU A 786 -7.16 -17.14 -20.13
N GLU A 787 -5.90 -17.00 -20.52
CA GLU A 787 -5.15 -18.05 -21.21
C GLU A 787 -4.30 -18.81 -20.19
N ILE A 788 -4.56 -20.11 -20.01
CA ILE A 788 -3.82 -20.94 -19.06
C ILE A 788 -2.81 -21.81 -19.84
N PRO A 789 -1.50 -21.56 -19.69
CA PRO A 789 -0.48 -22.16 -20.55
C PRO A 789 0.01 -23.52 -20.04
N ILE A 790 -0.91 -24.48 -19.83
CA ILE A 790 -0.57 -25.86 -19.47
C ILE A 790 0.03 -26.63 -20.66
N ARG A 791 1.00 -27.51 -20.40
CA ARG A 791 1.72 -28.28 -21.44
C ARG A 791 1.29 -29.76 -21.48
N SER A 792 0.82 -30.30 -20.37
CA SER A 792 0.30 -31.66 -20.23
C SER A 792 -0.85 -31.66 -19.21
N ALA A 793 -1.72 -32.66 -19.27
CA ALA A 793 -2.80 -32.82 -18.30
C ALA A 793 -2.27 -33.21 -16.90
N ASP A 794 -1.26 -34.07 -16.84
CA ASP A 794 -0.74 -34.68 -15.60
C ASP A 794 0.04 -33.69 -14.72
N GLU A 795 0.72 -32.68 -15.28
CA GLU A 795 1.46 -31.66 -14.52
C GLU A 795 0.72 -30.31 -14.45
N GLY A 796 -0.30 -30.11 -15.29
CA GLY A 796 -0.91 -28.80 -15.53
C GLY A 796 -2.18 -28.50 -14.74
N LEU A 797 -2.97 -29.53 -14.37
CA LEU A 797 -4.29 -29.32 -13.76
C LEU A 797 -4.23 -28.66 -12.37
N ASP A 798 -3.20 -28.94 -11.58
CA ASP A 798 -3.01 -28.35 -10.24
C ASP A 798 -2.80 -26.83 -10.31
N ILE A 799 -2.24 -26.33 -11.42
CA ILE A 799 -1.98 -24.90 -11.64
C ILE A 799 -3.26 -24.18 -12.10
N VAL A 800 -4.23 -24.89 -12.66
CA VAL A 800 -5.46 -24.29 -13.19
C VAL A 800 -6.26 -23.61 -12.08
N GLY A 801 -6.50 -24.30 -10.96
CA GLY A 801 -7.25 -23.78 -9.82
C GLY A 801 -6.58 -22.52 -9.24
N SER A 802 -5.29 -22.62 -8.92
CA SER A 802 -4.52 -21.50 -8.36
C SER A 802 -4.44 -20.30 -9.31
N THR A 803 -4.33 -20.54 -10.62
CA THR A 803 -4.37 -19.46 -11.63
C THR A 803 -5.72 -18.75 -11.62
N VAL A 804 -6.83 -19.48 -11.59
CA VAL A 804 -8.17 -18.87 -11.53
C VAL A 804 -8.38 -18.10 -10.24
N SER A 805 -7.99 -18.66 -9.09
CA SER A 805 -8.05 -17.96 -7.80
C SER A 805 -7.26 -16.64 -7.84
N ALA A 806 -6.04 -16.64 -8.37
CA ALA A 806 -5.22 -15.43 -8.51
C ALA A 806 -5.86 -14.38 -9.45
N GLN A 807 -6.51 -14.81 -10.53
CA GLN A 807 -7.19 -13.89 -11.43
C GLN A 807 -8.50 -13.33 -10.85
N LEU A 808 -9.19 -14.09 -9.99
CA LEU A 808 -10.36 -13.59 -9.27
C LEU A 808 -9.96 -12.49 -8.28
N ASP A 809 -8.82 -12.66 -7.61
CA ASP A 809 -8.23 -11.63 -6.75
C ASP A 809 -7.84 -10.38 -7.56
N SER A 810 -7.16 -10.55 -8.70
CA SER A 810 -6.82 -9.44 -9.60
C SER A 810 -8.05 -8.70 -10.13
N ALA A 811 -9.13 -9.41 -10.48
CA ALA A 811 -10.40 -8.81 -10.86
C ALA A 811 -11.02 -7.98 -9.72
N CYS A 812 -10.91 -8.43 -8.47
CA CYS A 812 -11.33 -7.68 -7.29
C CYS A 812 -10.46 -6.43 -7.05
N GLY A 813 -9.14 -6.54 -7.26
CA GLY A 813 -8.21 -5.41 -7.24
C GLY A 813 -8.62 -4.31 -8.20
N ALA A 814 -8.86 -4.66 -9.47
CA ALA A 814 -9.31 -3.71 -10.50
C ALA A 814 -10.66 -3.06 -10.18
N ILE A 815 -11.58 -3.80 -9.55
CA ILE A 815 -12.84 -3.26 -9.02
C ILE A 815 -12.56 -2.20 -7.96
N ASN A 816 -11.71 -2.50 -6.97
CA ASN A 816 -11.43 -1.56 -5.90
C ASN A 816 -10.72 -0.29 -6.41
N VAL A 817 -9.76 -0.42 -7.32
CA VAL A 817 -9.12 0.74 -7.97
C VAL A 817 -10.18 1.63 -8.62
N SER A 818 -11.13 1.02 -9.34
CA SER A 818 -12.26 1.73 -9.95
C SER A 818 -13.18 2.38 -8.92
N MET A 819 -13.48 1.71 -7.80
CA MET A 819 -14.27 2.29 -6.71
C MET A 819 -13.58 3.51 -6.09
N ARG A 820 -12.26 3.43 -5.87
CA ARG A 820 -11.44 4.53 -5.35
C ARG A 820 -11.33 5.70 -6.32
N LYS A 821 -11.34 5.45 -7.63
CA LYS A 821 -11.42 6.49 -8.67
C LYS A 821 -12.76 7.25 -8.61
N PHE A 822 -13.85 6.57 -8.26
CA PHE A 822 -15.21 7.15 -8.21
C PHE A 822 -15.84 7.11 -6.81
N LYS A 823 -15.16 7.69 -5.80
CA LYS A 823 -15.56 7.63 -4.36
C LYS A 823 -16.96 8.16 -4.02
N LYS A 824 -17.60 8.93 -4.92
CA LYS A 824 -18.93 9.51 -4.70
C LYS A 824 -20.06 8.50 -4.99
N ASN A 825 -19.76 7.41 -5.69
CA ASN A 825 -20.72 6.41 -6.11
C ASN A 825 -20.80 5.27 -5.10
N ILE A 826 -22.01 4.74 -4.87
CA ILE A 826 -22.22 3.53 -4.08
C ILE A 826 -22.23 2.34 -5.04
N PHE A 827 -21.31 1.40 -4.85
CA PHE A 827 -21.19 0.24 -5.73
C PHE A 827 -22.05 -0.92 -5.25
N VAL A 828 -22.82 -1.52 -6.16
CA VAL A 828 -23.73 -2.62 -5.87
C VAL A 828 -23.68 -3.71 -6.95
N SER A 829 -23.73 -4.96 -6.51
CA SER A 829 -23.84 -6.15 -7.36
C SER A 829 -22.78 -6.24 -8.46
N ASN A 830 -21.51 -6.00 -8.14
CA ASN A 830 -20.44 -6.12 -9.13
C ASN A 830 -20.38 -7.54 -9.69
N HIS A 831 -19.83 -7.63 -10.90
CA HIS A 831 -19.85 -8.84 -11.69
C HIS A 831 -18.46 -9.14 -12.27
N VAL A 832 -18.03 -10.39 -12.18
CA VAL A 832 -16.78 -10.86 -12.77
C VAL A 832 -17.08 -11.93 -13.79
N PHE A 833 -16.51 -11.80 -14.99
CA PHE A 833 -16.61 -12.82 -16.02
C PHE A 833 -15.26 -13.12 -16.64
N MET A 834 -14.97 -14.41 -16.74
CA MET A 834 -13.72 -14.95 -17.25
C MET A 834 -14.00 -15.96 -18.35
N TYR A 835 -13.41 -15.72 -19.51
CA TYR A 835 -13.38 -16.66 -20.61
C TYR A 835 -12.04 -17.41 -20.61
N VAL A 836 -12.06 -18.68 -20.21
CA VAL A 836 -10.86 -19.49 -20.01
C VAL A 836 -10.51 -20.27 -21.29
N THR A 837 -9.24 -20.22 -21.68
CA THR A 837 -8.71 -20.93 -22.85
C THR A 837 -7.41 -21.67 -22.53
N PHE A 838 -7.17 -22.77 -23.25
CA PHE A 838 -6.01 -23.64 -23.09
C PHE A 838 -5.25 -23.76 -24.41
N PRO A 839 -4.51 -22.71 -24.83
CA PRO A 839 -3.97 -22.60 -26.19
C PRO A 839 -2.94 -23.69 -26.55
N LYS A 840 -2.31 -24.31 -25.55
CA LYS A 840 -1.27 -25.33 -25.74
C LYS A 840 -1.80 -26.77 -25.66
N MET A 841 -3.09 -26.94 -25.40
CA MET A 841 -3.70 -28.26 -25.28
C MET A 841 -4.42 -28.67 -26.56
N PRO A 842 -4.55 -29.99 -26.82
CA PRO A 842 -5.40 -30.49 -27.89
C PRO A 842 -6.84 -29.98 -27.75
N VAL A 843 -7.53 -29.83 -28.88
CA VAL A 843 -8.92 -29.34 -28.94
C VAL A 843 -9.89 -30.21 -28.13
N THR A 844 -9.56 -31.49 -27.91
CA THR A 844 -10.36 -32.44 -27.12
C THR A 844 -10.17 -32.30 -25.61
N PHE A 845 -9.12 -31.60 -25.15
CA PHE A 845 -8.74 -31.51 -23.73
C PHE A 845 -9.89 -31.05 -22.83
N THR A 846 -10.60 -30.00 -23.22
CA THR A 846 -11.69 -29.42 -22.43
C THR A 846 -12.91 -30.33 -22.34
N VAL A 847 -13.09 -31.25 -23.30
CA VAL A 847 -14.15 -32.26 -23.27
C VAL A 847 -13.75 -33.42 -22.37
N GLU A 848 -12.51 -33.91 -22.50
CA GLU A 848 -11.96 -35.00 -21.70
C GLU A 848 -11.92 -34.66 -20.20
N HIS A 849 -11.54 -33.42 -19.86
CA HIS A 849 -11.32 -32.99 -18.46
C HIS A 849 -12.43 -32.09 -17.91
N GLN A 850 -13.59 -32.01 -18.57
CA GLN A 850 -14.68 -31.08 -18.21
C GLN A 850 -15.10 -31.15 -16.74
N ASN A 851 -15.20 -32.35 -16.16
CA ASN A 851 -15.64 -32.55 -14.78
C ASN A 851 -14.59 -32.10 -13.76
N VAL A 852 -13.30 -32.27 -14.09
CA VAL A 852 -12.19 -31.82 -13.26
C VAL A 852 -12.11 -30.30 -13.30
N LEU A 853 -12.21 -29.69 -14.48
CA LEU A 853 -12.23 -28.24 -14.65
C LEU A 853 -13.40 -27.60 -13.90
N ASP A 854 -14.59 -28.19 -13.97
CA ASP A 854 -15.74 -27.73 -13.18
C ASP A 854 -15.46 -27.70 -11.68
N PHE A 855 -14.88 -28.78 -11.14
CA PHE A 855 -14.53 -28.88 -9.74
C PHE A 855 -13.49 -27.82 -9.34
N LEU A 856 -12.40 -27.70 -10.12
CA LEU A 856 -11.34 -26.73 -9.87
C LEU A 856 -11.86 -25.28 -9.89
N PHE A 857 -12.74 -24.95 -10.84
CA PHE A 857 -13.33 -23.61 -10.92
C PHE A 857 -14.35 -23.35 -9.80
N GLU A 858 -15.14 -24.36 -9.41
CA GLU A 858 -16.07 -24.27 -8.27
C GLU A 858 -15.29 -24.02 -6.97
N GLU A 859 -14.22 -24.77 -6.72
CA GLU A 859 -13.35 -24.60 -5.55
C GLU A 859 -12.63 -23.26 -5.53
N ALA A 860 -12.05 -22.82 -6.66
CA ALA A 860 -11.38 -21.52 -6.75
C ALA A 860 -12.32 -20.35 -6.39
N ILE A 861 -13.59 -20.41 -6.81
CA ILE A 861 -14.59 -19.39 -6.44
C ILE A 861 -14.92 -19.45 -4.95
N LYS A 862 -15.04 -20.65 -4.37
CA LYS A 862 -15.33 -20.82 -2.93
C LYS A 862 -14.20 -20.29 -2.06
N GLU A 863 -12.95 -20.57 -2.42
CA GLU A 863 -11.77 -20.06 -1.72
C GLU A 863 -11.73 -18.53 -1.69
N GLN A 864 -12.16 -17.88 -2.79
CA GLN A 864 -12.15 -16.42 -2.93
C GLN A 864 -13.45 -15.73 -2.47
N ARG A 865 -14.37 -16.45 -1.84
CA ARG A 865 -15.71 -15.93 -1.50
C ARG A 865 -15.68 -14.69 -0.62
N ASP A 866 -14.82 -14.67 0.39
CA ASP A 866 -14.72 -13.53 1.32
C ASP A 866 -14.18 -12.28 0.60
N VAL A 867 -13.22 -12.47 -0.30
CA VAL A 867 -12.65 -11.40 -1.15
C VAL A 867 -13.72 -10.86 -2.09
N LEU A 868 -14.47 -11.72 -2.77
CA LEU A 868 -15.57 -11.34 -3.65
C LEU A 868 -16.64 -10.52 -2.89
N TYR A 869 -17.01 -10.97 -1.69
CA TYR A 869 -17.99 -10.28 -0.86
C TYR A 869 -17.52 -8.88 -0.43
N LYS A 870 -16.26 -8.74 -0.01
CA LYS A 870 -15.62 -7.45 0.33
C LYS A 870 -15.72 -6.43 -0.80
N HIS A 871 -15.59 -6.90 -2.05
CA HIS A 871 -15.64 -6.06 -3.25
C HIS A 871 -17.04 -5.92 -3.85
N HIS A 872 -18.08 -6.32 -3.11
CA HIS A 872 -19.48 -6.31 -3.55
C HIS A 872 -19.71 -7.09 -4.86
N VAL A 873 -18.89 -8.11 -5.14
CA VAL A 873 -19.09 -9.02 -6.26
C VAL A 873 -20.15 -10.04 -5.88
N THR A 874 -21.29 -9.98 -6.55
CA THR A 874 -22.43 -10.88 -6.28
C THR A 874 -22.53 -11.99 -7.30
N GLU A 875 -21.90 -11.86 -8.46
CA GLU A 875 -22.06 -12.78 -9.58
C GLU A 875 -20.70 -13.02 -10.26
N VAL A 876 -20.31 -14.29 -10.38
CA VAL A 876 -19.10 -14.72 -11.08
C VAL A 876 -19.49 -15.74 -12.15
N GLU A 877 -19.02 -15.54 -13.37
CA GLU A 877 -19.24 -16.43 -14.51
C GLU A 877 -17.91 -16.86 -15.13
N ILE A 878 -17.61 -18.16 -15.11
CA ILE A 878 -16.43 -18.74 -15.77
C ILE A 878 -16.91 -19.57 -16.96
N VAL A 879 -16.37 -19.28 -18.15
CA VAL A 879 -16.81 -19.90 -19.41
C VAL A 879 -15.62 -20.48 -20.16
N PHE A 880 -15.75 -21.70 -20.65
CA PHE A 880 -14.77 -22.29 -21.56
C PHE A 880 -15.46 -23.07 -22.69
N THR A 881 -14.74 -23.28 -23.79
CA THR A 881 -15.28 -23.91 -25.00
C THR A 881 -14.98 -25.40 -25.04
N LYS A 882 -15.95 -26.16 -25.56
CA LYS A 882 -15.89 -27.59 -25.83
C LYS A 882 -16.20 -27.87 -27.28
N LEU A 883 -15.42 -28.73 -27.92
CA LEU A 883 -15.66 -29.16 -29.29
C LEU A 883 -16.11 -30.62 -29.28
N SER A 884 -17.37 -30.86 -29.62
CA SER A 884 -17.95 -32.21 -29.77
C SER A 884 -17.98 -32.58 -31.24
N GLU A 885 -17.63 -33.82 -31.58
CA GLU A 885 -17.65 -34.33 -32.96
C GLU A 885 -18.72 -35.41 -33.06
N ASN A 886 -19.80 -35.14 -33.82
CA ASN A 886 -20.91 -36.06 -34.03
C ASN A 886 -21.09 -36.31 -35.53
N GLY A 887 -20.82 -37.54 -35.99
CA GLY A 887 -21.04 -37.94 -37.39
C GLY A 887 -20.17 -37.21 -38.42
N GLY A 888 -18.97 -36.75 -38.05
CA GLY A 888 -18.07 -35.97 -38.91
C GLY A 888 -18.35 -34.46 -38.92
N VAL A 889 -19.35 -34.00 -38.16
CA VAL A 889 -19.66 -32.57 -37.99
C VAL A 889 -19.20 -32.11 -36.61
N ARG A 890 -18.29 -31.14 -36.58
CA ARG A 890 -17.81 -30.49 -35.34
C ARG A 890 -18.82 -29.46 -34.84
N GLN A 891 -19.27 -29.62 -33.60
CA GLN A 891 -20.18 -28.72 -32.89
C GLN A 891 -19.47 -28.03 -31.73
N LEU A 892 -19.60 -26.70 -31.69
CA LEU A 892 -19.04 -25.86 -30.64
C LEU A 892 -20.05 -25.67 -29.50
N TRP A 893 -19.64 -26.02 -28.28
CA TRP A 893 -20.42 -25.86 -27.05
C TRP A 893 -19.65 -24.97 -26.07
N ARG A 894 -20.36 -24.25 -25.20
CA ARG A 894 -19.73 -23.51 -24.07
C ARG A 894 -20.15 -24.14 -22.75
N ARG A 895 -19.17 -24.53 -21.92
CA ARG A 895 -19.43 -24.82 -20.50
C ARG A 895 -19.44 -23.51 -19.74
N ARG A 896 -20.44 -23.33 -18.88
CA ARG A 896 -20.59 -22.16 -18.01
C ARG A 896 -20.69 -22.61 -16.56
N ILE A 897 -19.80 -22.09 -15.73
CA ILE A 897 -19.88 -22.16 -14.28
C ILE A 897 -20.38 -20.80 -13.82
N LYS A 898 -21.50 -20.79 -13.10
CA LYS A 898 -22.10 -19.57 -12.56
C LYS A 898 -22.19 -19.66 -11.06
N PHE A 899 -21.71 -18.60 -10.40
CA PHE A 899 -21.83 -18.36 -8.99
C PHE A 899 -22.67 -17.10 -8.74
N LEU A 900 -23.57 -17.18 -7.77
CA LEU A 900 -24.42 -16.07 -7.35
C LEU A 900 -24.48 -16.03 -5.82
N ASP A 901 -24.10 -14.90 -5.22
CA ASP A 901 -24.26 -14.64 -3.78
C ASP A 901 -24.85 -13.24 -3.57
N GLU A 902 -26.17 -13.12 -3.77
CA GLU A 902 -26.86 -11.85 -3.58
C GLU A 902 -26.98 -11.46 -2.10
N THR A 903 -27.06 -12.44 -1.19
CA THR A 903 -27.34 -12.24 0.24
C THR A 903 -26.05 -12.07 1.05
N GLY A 904 -24.95 -12.70 0.63
CA GLY A 904 -23.69 -12.81 1.35
C GLY A 904 -23.58 -14.07 2.21
N VAL A 905 -24.65 -14.88 2.29
CA VAL A 905 -24.71 -16.05 3.19
C VAL A 905 -25.18 -17.31 2.46
N THR A 906 -25.90 -17.16 1.35
CA THR A 906 -26.44 -18.28 0.57
C THR A 906 -25.87 -18.25 -0.84
N PRO A 907 -24.64 -18.75 -1.03
CA PRO A 907 -24.05 -18.87 -2.34
C PRO A 907 -24.76 -19.96 -3.14
N GLU A 908 -25.13 -19.64 -4.37
CA GLU A 908 -25.72 -20.57 -5.32
C GLU A 908 -24.72 -20.82 -6.45
N PHE A 909 -24.53 -22.08 -6.81
CA PHE A 909 -23.73 -22.48 -7.97
C PHE A 909 -24.62 -23.09 -9.05
N GLY A 910 -24.16 -23.09 -10.29
CA GLY A 910 -24.78 -23.83 -11.37
C GLY A 910 -23.81 -24.08 -12.51
N ILE A 911 -23.88 -25.28 -13.08
CA ILE A 911 -23.07 -25.68 -14.23
C ILE A 911 -23.99 -25.94 -15.41
N TYR A 912 -23.67 -25.35 -16.54
CA TYR A 912 -24.50 -25.37 -17.74
C TYR A 912 -23.64 -25.65 -18.98
N ASP A 913 -24.24 -26.33 -19.95
CA ASP A 913 -23.74 -26.33 -21.32
C ASP A 913 -24.63 -25.40 -22.16
N GLU A 914 -24.03 -24.63 -23.04
CA GLU A 914 -24.73 -23.75 -23.96
C GLU A 914 -24.43 -24.17 -25.40
N TYR A 915 -25.51 -24.22 -26.18
CA TYR A 915 -25.46 -24.40 -27.63
C TYR A 915 -26.40 -23.41 -28.31
N LYS A 916 -25.88 -22.61 -29.24
CA LYS A 916 -26.66 -21.63 -30.02
C LYS A 916 -27.57 -20.75 -29.14
N THR A 917 -27.04 -20.20 -28.03
CA THR A 917 -27.74 -19.37 -27.01
C THR A 917 -28.77 -20.10 -26.12
N ILE A 918 -29.00 -21.39 -26.35
CA ILE A 918 -29.86 -22.23 -25.50
C ILE A 918 -29.01 -22.81 -24.38
N ILE A 919 -29.53 -22.74 -23.16
CA ILE A 919 -28.81 -23.15 -21.95
C ILE A 919 -29.39 -24.48 -21.44
N PHE A 920 -28.51 -25.44 -21.22
CA PHE A 920 -28.82 -26.78 -20.73
C PHE A 920 -28.16 -26.98 -19.35
N PRO A 921 -28.93 -27.18 -18.27
CA PRO A 921 -28.37 -27.42 -16.94
C PRO A 921 -27.71 -28.81 -16.87
N GLN A 922 -26.50 -28.88 -16.31
CA GLN A 922 -25.70 -30.11 -16.15
C GLN A 922 -25.61 -30.55 -14.69
N LYS A 923 -25.42 -29.61 -13.77
CA LYS A 923 -25.43 -29.84 -12.31
C LYS A 923 -26.45 -28.91 -11.68
N LEU A 924 -27.54 -29.48 -11.17
CA LEU A 924 -28.67 -28.76 -10.59
C LEU A 924 -28.44 -28.52 -9.09
N SER A 925 -27.87 -27.36 -8.75
CA SER A 925 -28.10 -26.76 -7.43
C SER A 925 -29.27 -25.77 -7.52
N HIS A 926 -29.23 -24.81 -8.45
CA HIS A 926 -30.31 -23.84 -8.69
C HIS A 926 -30.37 -23.46 -10.19
N LEU A 927 -31.56 -23.18 -10.74
CA LEU A 927 -31.76 -22.69 -12.12
C LEU A 927 -31.44 -21.19 -12.21
N LEU A 928 -30.14 -20.86 -12.22
CA LEU A 928 -29.61 -19.49 -12.26
C LEU A 928 -29.76 -18.82 -13.62
N TYR A 929 -29.89 -19.62 -14.68
CA TYR A 929 -30.22 -19.16 -16.02
C TYR A 929 -31.64 -19.56 -16.41
N LYS A 930 -32.25 -18.74 -17.27
CA LYS A 930 -33.42 -19.14 -18.04
C LYS A 930 -33.01 -20.07 -19.19
N SER A 931 -33.99 -20.51 -19.99
CA SER A 931 -33.75 -21.36 -21.17
C SER A 931 -32.90 -20.70 -22.27
N LYS A 932 -32.75 -19.38 -22.27
CA LYS A 932 -31.89 -18.61 -23.18
C LYS A 932 -31.04 -17.60 -22.43
N LEU A 933 -29.87 -17.30 -23.00
CA LEU A 933 -28.95 -16.29 -22.47
C LEU A 933 -29.49 -14.87 -22.69
N GLU A 934 -29.55 -14.07 -21.62
CA GLU A 934 -30.09 -12.70 -21.63
C GLU A 934 -29.00 -11.67 -21.27
N PRO A 935 -29.17 -10.38 -21.67
CA PRO A 935 -28.35 -9.29 -21.17
C PRO A 935 -28.44 -9.15 -19.65
N HIS A 936 -27.37 -8.69 -18.99
CA HIS A 936 -27.38 -8.45 -17.56
C HIS A 936 -28.38 -7.36 -17.18
N THR A 937 -29.08 -7.57 -16.07
CA THR A 937 -30.05 -6.59 -15.59
C THR A 937 -29.36 -5.33 -15.08
N LYS A 938 -30.01 -4.18 -15.32
CA LYS A 938 -29.70 -2.91 -14.64
C LYS A 938 -29.87 -3.05 -13.12
N ILE A 939 -29.35 -2.09 -12.37
CA ILE A 939 -29.43 -2.05 -10.90
C ILE A 939 -30.90 -2.06 -10.46
N LYS A 940 -31.28 -3.10 -9.71
CA LYS A 940 -32.63 -3.32 -9.19
C LYS A 940 -32.86 -2.51 -7.91
N LYS A 941 -34.13 -2.18 -7.65
CA LYS A 941 -34.54 -1.48 -6.42
C LYS A 941 -34.18 -2.26 -5.14
N ILE A 942 -34.19 -3.59 -5.20
CA ILE A 942 -33.82 -4.46 -4.07
C ILE A 942 -32.35 -4.36 -3.71
N GLU A 943 -31.46 -4.21 -4.69
CA GLU A 943 -30.00 -4.11 -4.49
C GLU A 943 -29.65 -2.80 -3.77
N LYS A 944 -30.31 -1.70 -4.16
CA LYS A 944 -30.19 -0.40 -3.46
C LYS A 944 -30.61 -0.52 -1.98
N LYS A 945 -31.71 -1.23 -1.70
CA LYS A 945 -32.17 -1.46 -0.33
C LYS A 945 -31.20 -2.34 0.46
N ARG A 946 -30.69 -3.42 -0.14
CA ARG A 946 -29.67 -4.29 0.47
C ARG A 946 -28.39 -3.52 0.81
N SER A 947 -27.93 -2.64 -0.08
CA SER A 947 -26.78 -1.78 0.18
C SER A 947 -27.02 -0.86 1.39
N SER A 948 -28.20 -0.23 1.46
CA SER A 948 -28.55 0.62 2.61
C SER A 948 -28.65 -0.15 3.92
N THR A 949 -29.16 -1.38 3.94
CA THR A 949 -29.21 -2.19 5.16
C THR A 949 -27.83 -2.70 5.57
N ARG A 950 -26.99 -3.09 4.62
CA ARG A 950 -25.59 -3.48 4.87
C ARG A 950 -24.77 -2.33 5.46
N ALA A 951 -24.98 -1.10 4.99
CA ALA A 951 -24.34 0.08 5.56
C ALA A 951 -24.74 0.31 7.04
N ASN A 952 -25.92 -0.15 7.45
CA ASN A 952 -26.38 -0.12 8.83
C ASN A 952 -25.96 -1.37 9.64
N GLY A 953 -25.13 -2.26 9.07
CA GLY A 953 -24.67 -3.48 9.73
C GLY A 953 -25.75 -4.55 9.91
N THR A 954 -26.81 -4.55 9.09
CA THR A 954 -27.94 -5.49 9.22
C THR A 954 -28.32 -6.15 7.89
N THR A 955 -28.96 -7.32 7.97
CA THR A 955 -29.46 -8.05 6.81
C THR A 955 -30.75 -7.42 6.31
N TYR A 956 -30.94 -7.39 4.99
CA TYR A 956 -32.20 -6.97 4.41
C TYR A 956 -33.35 -7.92 4.81
N VAL A 957 -34.52 -7.36 5.15
CA VAL A 957 -35.64 -8.10 5.74
C VAL A 957 -36.08 -9.35 4.94
N TYR A 958 -36.03 -9.29 3.61
CA TYR A 958 -36.43 -10.41 2.75
C TYR A 958 -35.36 -11.49 2.60
N ASP A 959 -34.14 -11.26 3.10
CA ASP A 959 -33.07 -12.26 3.10
C ASP A 959 -33.07 -13.09 4.41
N TYR A 960 -33.82 -12.67 5.45
CA TYR A 960 -33.96 -13.42 6.72
C TYR A 960 -34.53 -14.83 6.57
N PRO A 961 -35.59 -15.09 5.77
CA PRO A 961 -36.09 -16.45 5.59
C PRO A 961 -35.02 -17.41 5.06
N THR A 962 -34.18 -16.93 4.15
CA THR A 962 -33.08 -17.73 3.57
C THR A 962 -31.98 -18.00 4.60
N LEU A 963 -31.65 -17.01 5.45
CA LEU A 963 -30.72 -17.19 6.57
C LEU A 963 -31.20 -18.25 7.56
N ILE A 964 -32.47 -18.16 7.95
CA ILE A 964 -33.08 -19.12 8.88
C ILE A 964 -33.06 -20.52 8.26
N GLY A 965 -33.45 -20.64 6.99
CA GLY A 965 -33.42 -21.91 6.27
C GLY A 965 -32.02 -22.52 6.22
N ARG A 966 -30.98 -21.71 6.00
CA ARG A 966 -29.58 -22.18 5.99
C ARG A 966 -29.12 -22.62 7.37
N ALA A 967 -29.42 -21.83 8.41
CA ALA A 967 -29.09 -22.19 9.79
C ALA A 967 -29.75 -23.51 10.20
N CYS A 968 -31.02 -23.73 9.83
CA CYS A 968 -31.68 -25.01 10.03
C CYS A 968 -30.95 -26.14 9.29
N LEU A 969 -30.58 -25.95 8.03
CA LEU A 969 -29.89 -26.97 7.24
C LEU A 969 -28.51 -27.33 7.80
N GLU A 970 -27.78 -26.36 8.33
CA GLU A 970 -26.50 -26.61 9.02
C GLU A 970 -26.68 -27.37 10.34
N GLU A 971 -27.73 -27.07 11.11
CA GLU A 971 -28.08 -27.87 12.29
C GLU A 971 -28.48 -29.30 11.91
N TRP A 972 -29.22 -29.50 10.81
CA TRP A 972 -29.51 -30.82 10.27
C TRP A 972 -28.25 -31.60 9.87
N LYS A 973 -27.28 -30.95 9.22
CA LYS A 973 -25.99 -31.58 8.89
C LYS A 973 -25.20 -31.97 10.14
N LYS A 974 -25.11 -31.07 11.13
CA LYS A 974 -24.46 -31.39 12.42
C LYS A 974 -25.14 -32.55 13.14
N LEU A 975 -26.47 -32.69 13.02
CA LEU A 975 -27.21 -33.82 13.57
C LEU A 975 -26.91 -35.10 12.80
N GLN A 976 -26.85 -35.05 11.46
CA GLN A 976 -26.45 -36.18 10.63
C GLN A 976 -25.04 -36.66 10.96
N ASP A 977 -24.06 -35.76 11.06
CA ASP A 977 -22.67 -36.10 11.42
C ASP A 977 -22.58 -36.73 12.82
N ARG A 978 -23.39 -36.26 13.78
CA ARG A 978 -23.50 -36.87 15.11
C ARG A 978 -24.17 -38.24 15.07
N CYS A 979 -25.15 -38.45 14.19
CA CYS A 979 -25.79 -39.74 14.01
C CYS A 979 -24.84 -40.73 13.32
N GLU A 980 -24.08 -40.32 12.30
CA GLU A 980 -23.11 -41.18 11.61
C GLU A 980 -21.93 -41.58 12.52
N GLY A 981 -21.51 -40.70 13.44
CA GLY A 981 -20.55 -41.03 14.50
C GLY A 981 -21.05 -42.00 15.58
N VAL A 982 -22.36 -42.29 15.64
CA VAL A 982 -22.98 -43.23 16.60
C VAL A 982 -23.31 -44.58 15.95
N VAL A 983 -23.24 -44.70 14.61
CA VAL A 983 -23.69 -45.87 13.84
C VAL A 983 -22.63 -46.98 13.70
N GLU A 984 -21.60 -47.03 14.56
CA GLU A 984 -20.93 -48.32 14.88
C GLU A 984 -21.75 -49.17 15.87
N GLY A 985 -22.85 -48.66 16.41
CA GLY A 985 -23.79 -49.44 17.19
C GLY A 985 -25.22 -48.89 17.11
N CYS A 986 -26.11 -49.71 16.55
CA CYS A 986 -27.58 -49.58 16.56
C CYS A 986 -28.25 -48.99 15.30
N GLU A 987 -28.81 -49.92 14.53
CA GLU A 987 -30.01 -49.89 13.69
C GLU A 987 -30.31 -48.62 12.87
N ARG A 988 -30.01 -48.73 11.57
CA ARG A 988 -30.73 -48.06 10.48
C ARG A 988 -32.22 -48.41 10.58
N ASN A 989 -33.04 -47.43 10.92
CA ASN A 989 -34.36 -47.20 10.35
C ASN A 989 -34.95 -45.97 11.02
N LEU A 990 -35.13 -44.88 10.25
CA LEU A 990 -36.35 -44.07 10.23
C LEU A 990 -36.18 -42.90 9.24
N PHE A 991 -36.96 -43.00 8.16
CA PHE A 991 -37.33 -41.99 7.15
C PHE A 991 -36.53 -41.93 5.83
N GLN A 992 -37.03 -42.76 4.89
CA GLN A 992 -37.19 -42.45 3.46
C GLN A 992 -37.97 -41.15 3.22
#